data_AF-Q897G4-F1
#
_entry.id   AF-Q897G4-F1
#
_cell.length_a   1.000
_cell.length_b   1.000
_cell.length_c   1.000
_cell.angle_alpha   90.00
_cell.angle_beta   90.00
_cell.angle_gamma   90.00
#
_symmetry.space_group_name_H-M   'P 1'
#
loop_
_entity.id
_entity.type
_entity.pdbx_description
1 polymer ?
#
loop_
_entity_poly.entity_id
_entity_poly.type
_entity_poly.pdbx_seq_one_letter_code
_entity_poly.pdbx_strand_id
1 'polypeptide(L)'
;MKKRIKSILSFIITFMFMFTYISIIPVKASSNNEELLKKVNTSINNVHKFIVKNGTWSSDWKTVAFNKSGLQLPKNYNYKYLEDTKKLLKDSKGYFYKVTDYERITLGVVAAGGDPRNVGGYNILDKIYNFHDPKNPNRKIDFQGLNGVIYALIALDTKNYEIPAGAKFTREYMLDYVLENRNTDGGWDLNMSGNKSDVDITSMTLIALAPHHDYVSKNGKKVTDAIKGAIDWLSKVQRQDGGFNSWFTENNSESCAQTIIGLCANGIDPTSAKFTKNRNLVENLLRFQQSNGEFYHLMDGSEGVNGMSTEQAYQAILAYRDFAKEKGSIYWFDNKKVPTTFKDLNGESNNKSEDLKDVENNKVQRIKGKDRFETSVKIGNKFRLENGEEKLKNVIVSSAFGFADSLSGSILSKKLDAPIMLTGNNESSSKEAIEYIKNNVDKKGNVYILGGIASVNSTIENTIKNNGYNIKRLSGEDRYGTCNSIVKEFGVKEGTPVVIVNGLNFADALSVSAPASIKGYPVLLSGNGALPEYAKSIIKTAKPSEVFIIGGEGALSKNIEDEVKKIHSSSKITRLSGKDRYETSLKVNKYFDNNETVIMASGINYPDALSGSALAGKLNASLLLINAGSLNNQIKFINKEKTKEVILLGGEGVLSKKVENSIKKSF
;
A
#
# COMPACT_ATOMS: atom_id res chain seq x y z
N MET A 1 -42.73 58.61 -32.32
CA MET A 1 -43.01 57.81 -31.10
C MET A 1 -42.01 56.65 -30.87
N LYS A 2 -40.69 56.83 -31.09
CA LYS A 2 -39.66 55.78 -30.89
C LYS A 2 -38.40 56.26 -30.14
N LYS A 3 -38.50 57.34 -29.34
CA LYS A 3 -37.36 57.87 -28.53
C LYS A 3 -37.65 58.11 -27.04
N ARG A 4 -38.81 57.71 -26.51
CA ARG A 4 -39.14 57.83 -25.07
C ARG A 4 -39.29 56.50 -24.29
N ILE A 5 -38.98 55.36 -24.90
CA ILE A 5 -39.09 54.03 -24.25
C ILE A 5 -37.72 53.46 -23.80
N LYS A 6 -36.59 54.07 -24.17
CA LYS A 6 -35.26 53.60 -23.72
C LYS A 6 -34.72 54.26 -22.44
N SER A 7 -35.42 55.25 -21.87
CA SER A 7 -34.95 55.98 -20.67
C SER A 7 -35.60 55.51 -19.36
N ILE A 8 -36.68 54.73 -19.40
CA ILE A 8 -37.36 54.23 -18.18
C ILE A 8 -36.90 52.81 -17.82
N LEU A 9 -36.37 52.05 -18.80
CA LEU A 9 -35.81 50.71 -18.54
C LEU A 9 -34.41 50.73 -17.91
N SER A 10 -33.69 51.86 -18.00
CA SER A 10 -32.35 52.03 -17.38
C SER A 10 -32.40 52.50 -15.92
N PHE A 11 -33.57 52.94 -15.42
CA PHE A 11 -33.73 53.41 -14.03
C PHE A 11 -34.36 52.34 -13.11
N ILE A 12 -35.08 51.36 -13.66
CA ILE A 12 -35.65 50.24 -12.88
C ILE A 12 -34.63 49.11 -12.68
N ILE A 13 -33.62 48.97 -13.55
CA ILE A 13 -32.56 47.95 -13.41
C ILE A 13 -31.42 48.44 -12.47
N THR A 14 -31.34 49.74 -12.18
CA THR A 14 -30.29 50.33 -11.34
C THR A 14 -30.74 50.51 -9.88
N PHE A 15 -32.00 50.21 -9.52
CA PHE A 15 -32.56 50.43 -8.18
C PHE A 15 -33.07 49.16 -7.47
N MET A 16 -32.82 47.96 -8.03
CA MET A 16 -33.16 46.65 -7.41
C MET A 16 -31.96 45.91 -6.79
N PHE A 17 -30.85 46.60 -6.54
CA PHE A 17 -29.68 46.04 -5.84
C PHE A 17 -29.22 46.88 -4.65
N MET A 18 -30.14 47.59 -4.00
CA MET A 18 -29.91 48.17 -2.68
C MET A 18 -30.91 47.60 -1.67
N PHE A 19 -30.37 46.98 -0.63
CA PHE A 19 -31.04 46.38 0.53
C PHE A 19 -31.74 45.03 0.33
N THR A 20 -30.93 44.00 0.12
CA THR A 20 -30.93 42.91 1.12
C THR A 20 -29.52 42.83 1.69
N TYR A 21 -29.29 43.55 2.79
CA TYR A 21 -28.27 43.18 3.76
C TYR A 21 -28.70 41.83 4.34
N ILE A 22 -28.42 40.75 3.60
CA ILE A 22 -28.21 39.47 4.26
C ILE A 22 -26.85 39.66 4.90
N SER A 23 -26.86 39.95 6.20
CA SER A 23 -25.72 39.64 7.04
C SER A 23 -25.39 38.18 6.74
N ILE A 24 -24.39 37.97 5.88
CA ILE A 24 -23.73 36.67 5.78
C ILE A 24 -23.14 36.51 7.16
N ILE A 25 -23.88 35.82 8.02
CA ILE A 25 -23.33 35.24 9.23
C ILE A 25 -22.10 34.50 8.69
N PRO A 26 -20.87 34.92 9.04
CA PRO A 26 -19.71 34.15 8.65
C PRO A 26 -20.02 32.75 9.17
N VAL A 27 -19.92 31.75 8.31
CA VAL A 27 -19.93 30.36 8.75
C VAL A 27 -18.77 30.29 9.73
N LYS A 28 -19.09 30.49 11.02
CA LYS A 28 -18.20 30.18 12.12
C LYS A 28 -17.90 28.72 11.87
N ALA A 29 -16.61 28.42 11.71
CA ALA A 29 -16.13 27.06 11.71
C ALA A 29 -16.91 26.32 12.79
N SER A 30 -17.45 25.15 12.45
CA SER A 30 -17.97 24.27 13.49
C SER A 30 -16.88 24.17 14.56
N SER A 31 -17.26 24.20 15.84
CA SER A 31 -16.32 24.21 16.96
C SER A 31 -15.25 23.09 16.88
N ASN A 32 -15.54 22.03 16.11
CA ASN A 32 -14.63 20.92 15.85
C ASN A 32 -13.44 21.28 14.93
N ASN A 33 -13.57 22.23 14.00
CA ASN A 33 -12.47 22.60 13.09
C ASN A 33 -11.48 23.62 13.67
N GLU A 34 -11.91 24.49 14.59
CA GLU A 34 -10.99 25.44 15.24
C GLU A 34 -9.96 24.73 16.13
N GLU A 35 -10.37 23.70 16.88
CA GLU A 35 -9.46 22.93 17.73
C GLU A 35 -8.46 22.13 16.89
N LEU A 36 -8.92 21.49 15.82
CA LEU A 36 -8.05 20.76 14.90
C LEU A 36 -7.07 21.73 14.20
N LEU A 37 -7.52 22.91 13.77
CA LEU A 37 -6.63 23.94 13.22
C LEU A 37 -5.60 24.43 14.24
N LYS A 38 -5.94 24.54 15.53
CA LYS A 38 -4.96 24.81 16.58
C LYS A 38 -3.92 23.69 16.67
N LYS A 39 -4.35 22.43 16.68
CA LYS A 39 -3.43 21.25 16.67
C LYS A 39 -2.51 21.27 15.44
N VAL A 40 -3.06 21.56 14.27
CA VAL A 40 -2.31 21.71 13.01
C VAL A 40 -1.28 22.84 13.09
N ASN A 41 -1.64 24.02 13.61
CA ASN A 41 -0.70 25.13 13.76
C ASN A 41 0.41 24.80 14.77
N THR A 42 0.09 24.11 15.86
CA THR A 42 1.11 23.58 16.80
C THR A 42 2.04 22.60 16.09
N SER A 43 1.48 21.68 15.31
CA SER A 43 2.23 20.68 14.55
C SER A 43 3.18 21.33 13.53
N ILE A 44 2.71 22.36 12.80
CA ILE A 44 3.51 23.20 11.88
C ILE A 44 4.70 23.81 12.61
N ASN A 45 4.49 24.41 13.79
CA ASN A 45 5.56 25.01 14.57
C ASN A 45 6.58 23.97 15.03
N ASN A 46 6.13 22.79 15.44
CA ASN A 46 7.00 21.71 15.91
C ASN A 46 7.89 21.17 14.78
N VAL A 47 7.29 20.84 13.62
CA VAL A 47 8.06 20.33 12.47
C VAL A 47 9.00 21.40 11.91
N HIS A 48 8.58 22.67 11.87
CA HIS A 48 9.44 23.76 11.44
C HIS A 48 10.67 23.90 12.33
N LYS A 49 10.49 23.93 13.66
CA LYS A 49 11.60 23.97 14.63
C LYS A 49 12.52 22.75 14.49
N PHE A 50 11.95 21.56 14.30
CA PHE A 50 12.71 20.34 14.07
C PHE A 50 13.62 20.46 12.84
N ILE A 51 13.06 20.84 11.69
CA ILE A 51 13.81 20.95 10.43
C ILE A 51 14.86 22.06 10.52
N VAL A 52 14.56 23.19 11.15
CA VAL A 52 15.54 24.28 11.35
C VAL A 52 16.72 23.82 12.22
N LYS A 53 16.46 23.02 13.26
CA LYS A 53 17.48 22.54 14.19
C LYS A 53 18.32 21.40 13.61
N ASN A 54 17.68 20.42 12.98
CA ASN A 54 18.31 19.14 12.63
C ASN A 54 18.56 18.98 11.12
N GLY A 55 17.93 19.81 10.28
CA GLY A 55 17.91 19.62 8.84
C GLY A 55 17.06 18.42 8.41
N THR A 56 17.05 18.17 7.11
CA THR A 56 16.48 16.97 6.45
C THR A 56 17.30 16.66 5.20
N TRP A 57 17.11 15.47 4.63
CA TRP A 57 17.90 14.98 3.48
C TRP A 57 17.55 15.65 2.14
N SER A 58 16.34 16.24 1.98
CA SER A 58 15.93 16.86 0.71
C SER A 58 15.97 18.40 0.76
N SER A 59 16.27 19.02 -0.39
CA SER A 59 16.40 20.47 -0.56
C SER A 59 15.08 21.14 -1.00
N ASP A 60 14.34 20.55 -1.94
CA ASP A 60 13.35 21.29 -2.74
C ASP A 60 11.94 21.24 -2.12
N TRP A 61 11.49 20.06 -1.69
CA TRP A 61 10.18 19.88 -1.05
C TRP A 61 10.08 20.64 0.28
N LYS A 62 11.13 20.54 1.11
CA LYS A 62 11.33 21.41 2.27
C LYS A 62 11.22 22.89 1.91
N THR A 63 11.83 23.34 0.81
CA THR A 63 11.85 24.75 0.41
C THR A 63 10.45 25.26 0.07
N VAL A 64 9.60 24.42 -0.54
CA VAL A 64 8.16 24.71 -0.73
C VAL A 64 7.48 24.93 0.62
N ALA A 65 7.60 23.96 1.54
CA ALA A 65 6.96 24.05 2.86
C ALA A 65 7.45 25.26 3.67
N PHE A 66 8.76 25.54 3.65
CA PHE A 66 9.38 26.68 4.33
C PHE A 66 8.76 27.99 3.86
N ASN A 67 8.74 28.23 2.56
CA ASN A 67 8.22 29.49 2.01
C ASN A 67 6.69 29.61 2.11
N LYS A 68 5.97 28.49 2.22
CA LYS A 68 4.53 28.48 2.48
C LYS A 68 4.15 28.55 3.96
N SER A 69 5.11 28.32 4.86
CA SER A 69 4.83 28.28 6.29
C SER A 69 4.44 29.63 6.90
N GLY A 70 4.99 30.72 6.38
CA GLY A 70 4.91 32.03 7.02
C GLY A 70 5.74 32.15 8.31
N LEU A 71 6.56 31.15 8.63
CA LEU A 71 7.47 31.15 9.78
C LEU A 71 8.84 31.70 9.38
N GLN A 72 9.60 32.17 10.37
CA GLN A 72 10.93 32.73 10.15
C GLN A 72 11.91 31.65 9.65
N LEU A 73 12.42 31.83 8.44
CA LEU A 73 13.42 30.94 7.86
C LEU A 73 14.82 31.16 8.45
N PRO A 74 15.72 30.15 8.36
CA PRO A 74 17.14 30.37 8.63
C PRO A 74 17.71 31.54 7.82
N LYS A 75 18.67 32.25 8.39
CA LYS A 75 19.29 33.42 7.74
C LYS A 75 19.81 33.05 6.35
N ASN A 76 19.45 33.85 5.35
CA ASN A 76 19.84 33.68 3.94
C ASN A 76 19.40 32.34 3.31
N TYR A 77 18.39 31.65 3.86
CA TYR A 77 17.98 30.32 3.40
C TYR A 77 17.68 30.27 1.89
N ASN A 78 16.77 31.13 1.39
CA ASN A 78 16.38 31.13 -0.02
C ASN A 78 17.54 31.50 -0.95
N TYR A 79 18.34 32.50 -0.57
CA TYR A 79 19.54 32.86 -1.32
C TYR A 79 20.51 31.68 -1.44
N LYS A 80 20.81 31.02 -0.31
CA LYS A 80 21.71 29.86 -0.28
C LYS A 80 21.16 28.70 -1.11
N TYR A 81 19.87 28.40 -0.97
CA TYR A 81 19.21 27.37 -1.77
C TYR A 81 19.35 27.63 -3.29
N LEU A 82 19.12 28.88 -3.72
CA LEU A 82 19.25 29.27 -5.13
C LEU A 82 20.71 29.19 -5.60
N GLU A 83 21.69 29.60 -4.79
CA GLU A 83 23.12 29.46 -5.13
C GLU A 83 23.55 28.00 -5.21
N ASP A 84 23.13 27.15 -4.27
CA ASP A 84 23.41 25.71 -4.28
C ASP A 84 22.78 25.05 -5.52
N THR A 85 21.57 25.46 -5.89
CA THR A 85 20.88 24.99 -7.12
C THR A 85 21.61 25.44 -8.38
N LYS A 86 22.06 26.70 -8.46
CA LYS A 86 22.89 27.20 -9.57
C LYS A 86 24.17 26.37 -9.71
N LYS A 87 24.83 26.06 -8.60
CA LYS A 87 26.03 25.22 -8.59
C LYS A 87 25.71 23.81 -9.10
N LEU A 88 24.67 23.17 -8.59
CA LEU A 88 24.21 21.85 -9.03
C LEU A 88 23.97 21.80 -10.54
N LEU A 89 23.31 22.81 -11.10
CA LEU A 89 23.04 22.90 -12.54
C LEU A 89 24.33 23.08 -13.35
N LYS A 90 25.28 23.88 -12.87
CA LYS A 90 26.59 24.03 -13.52
C LYS A 90 27.39 22.72 -13.49
N ASP A 91 27.46 22.07 -12.34
CA ASP A 91 28.23 20.83 -12.14
C ASP A 91 27.66 19.68 -12.98
N SER A 92 26.33 19.63 -13.13
CA SER A 92 25.62 18.67 -13.98
C SER A 92 25.54 19.06 -15.46
N LYS A 93 26.04 20.25 -15.84
CA LYS A 93 25.87 20.84 -17.18
C LYS A 93 24.40 20.92 -17.62
N GLY A 94 23.50 21.11 -16.65
CA GLY A 94 22.05 21.17 -16.85
C GLY A 94 21.41 19.83 -17.26
N TYR A 95 22.12 18.71 -17.11
CA TYR A 95 21.63 17.38 -17.46
C TYR A 95 21.29 16.53 -16.22
N PHE A 96 20.03 16.10 -16.13
CA PHE A 96 19.58 15.08 -15.20
C PHE A 96 18.93 13.92 -15.96
N TYR A 97 19.20 12.71 -15.50
CA TYR A 97 18.64 11.49 -16.10
C TYR A 97 17.12 11.39 -15.93
N LYS A 98 16.59 11.92 -14.82
CA LYS A 98 15.18 11.88 -14.45
C LYS A 98 14.52 13.22 -14.75
N VAL A 99 13.37 13.19 -15.40
CA VAL A 99 12.60 14.42 -15.62
C VAL A 99 12.11 15.00 -14.29
N THR A 100 11.83 14.12 -13.32
CA THR A 100 11.42 14.48 -11.97
C THR A 100 12.46 15.29 -11.20
N ASP A 101 13.74 15.25 -11.60
CA ASP A 101 14.75 16.13 -11.00
C ASP A 101 14.53 17.58 -11.44
N TYR A 102 14.26 17.83 -12.74
CA TYR A 102 13.92 19.16 -13.24
C TYR A 102 12.62 19.70 -12.63
N GLU A 103 11.62 18.84 -12.50
CA GLU A 103 10.31 19.19 -11.94
C GLU A 103 10.43 19.57 -10.47
N ARG A 104 11.08 18.73 -9.67
CA ARG A 104 11.30 18.99 -8.23
C ARG A 104 12.12 20.27 -8.01
N ILE A 105 13.19 20.47 -8.77
CA ILE A 105 14.01 21.69 -8.68
C ILE A 105 13.18 22.92 -9.05
N THR A 106 12.32 22.84 -10.07
CA THR A 106 11.43 23.95 -10.45
C THR A 106 10.56 24.39 -9.27
N LEU A 107 9.94 23.44 -8.54
CA LEU A 107 9.13 23.75 -7.37
C LEU A 107 9.91 24.50 -6.29
N GLY A 108 11.12 24.02 -5.97
CA GLY A 108 11.97 24.65 -4.96
C GLY A 108 12.50 26.02 -5.39
N VAL A 109 12.91 26.19 -6.65
CA VAL A 109 13.35 27.48 -7.21
C VAL A 109 12.23 28.51 -7.14
N VAL A 110 11.03 28.15 -7.60
CA VAL A 110 9.88 29.06 -7.57
C VAL A 110 9.52 29.41 -6.13
N ALA A 111 9.54 28.43 -5.22
CA ALA A 111 9.27 28.66 -3.80
C ALA A 111 10.29 29.59 -3.13
N ALA A 112 11.57 29.47 -3.47
CA ALA A 112 12.63 30.35 -2.99
C ALA A 112 12.62 31.75 -3.64
N GLY A 113 11.70 32.01 -4.57
CA GLY A 113 11.57 33.28 -5.28
C GLY A 113 12.46 33.41 -6.54
N GLY A 114 13.08 32.32 -6.98
CA GLY A 114 13.84 32.28 -8.24
C GLY A 114 12.96 32.13 -9.47
N ASP A 115 13.56 32.32 -10.65
CA ASP A 115 12.94 32.08 -11.94
C ASP A 115 13.51 30.80 -12.59
N PRO A 116 12.74 29.71 -12.72
CA PRO A 116 13.20 28.46 -13.31
C PRO A 116 13.56 28.58 -14.80
N ARG A 117 13.22 29.69 -15.47
CA ARG A 117 13.66 29.98 -16.83
C ARG A 117 15.13 30.40 -16.92
N ASN A 118 15.72 30.84 -15.81
CA ASN A 118 17.12 31.22 -15.75
C ASN A 118 17.72 31.00 -14.35
N VAL A 119 18.21 29.79 -14.10
CA VAL A 119 18.96 29.45 -12.90
C VAL A 119 20.40 29.17 -13.29
N GLY A 120 21.27 30.16 -13.11
CA GLY A 120 22.70 30.03 -13.43
C GLY A 120 22.97 29.87 -14.94
N GLY A 121 22.09 30.41 -15.79
CA GLY A 121 22.14 30.29 -17.24
C GLY A 121 21.30 29.15 -17.83
N TYR A 122 20.65 28.33 -17.00
CA TYR A 122 19.84 27.20 -17.45
C TYR A 122 18.34 27.49 -17.37
N ASN A 123 17.61 27.15 -18.44
CA ASN A 123 16.15 27.10 -18.45
C ASN A 123 15.70 25.68 -18.07
N ILE A 124 15.20 25.52 -16.86
CA ILE A 124 14.76 24.23 -16.29
C ILE A 124 13.41 23.83 -16.88
N LEU A 125 12.52 24.80 -17.15
CA LEU A 125 11.20 24.53 -17.73
C LEU A 125 11.33 23.89 -19.12
N ASP A 126 12.30 24.34 -19.93
CA ASP A 126 12.62 23.73 -21.23
C ASP A 126 12.99 22.25 -21.10
N LYS A 127 13.71 21.88 -20.04
CA LYS A 127 14.07 20.49 -19.77
C LYS A 127 12.88 19.61 -19.39
N ILE A 128 11.74 20.20 -19.07
CA ILE A 128 10.47 19.50 -18.82
C ILE A 128 9.68 19.37 -20.13
N TYR A 129 9.26 20.48 -20.74
CA TYR A 129 8.38 20.44 -21.93
C TYR A 129 9.11 19.98 -23.21
N ASN A 130 10.45 19.96 -23.21
CA ASN A 130 11.28 19.37 -24.26
C ASN A 130 12.18 18.24 -23.72
N PHE A 131 11.75 17.52 -22.67
CA PHE A 131 12.55 16.47 -22.05
C PHE A 131 13.24 15.56 -23.08
N HIS A 132 14.54 15.37 -22.89
CA HIS A 132 15.41 14.65 -23.80
C HIS A 132 16.54 13.98 -23.02
N ASP A 133 16.66 12.66 -23.19
CA ASP A 133 17.82 11.90 -22.73
C ASP A 133 18.80 11.73 -23.91
N PRO A 134 19.99 12.36 -23.88
CA PRO A 134 21.00 12.22 -24.94
C PRO A 134 21.49 10.78 -25.12
N LYS A 135 21.36 9.93 -24.09
CA LYS A 135 21.74 8.51 -24.13
C LYS A 135 20.62 7.63 -24.67
N ASN A 136 19.38 8.11 -24.66
CA ASN A 136 18.24 7.41 -25.23
C ASN A 136 17.25 8.41 -25.85
N PRO A 137 17.46 8.82 -27.11
CA PRO A 137 16.64 9.86 -27.76
C PRO A 137 15.15 9.53 -27.87
N ASN A 138 14.78 8.24 -27.82
CA ASN A 138 13.40 7.77 -27.88
C ASN A 138 12.69 7.78 -26.53
N ARG A 139 13.42 8.06 -25.44
CA ARG A 139 12.84 8.16 -24.11
C ARG A 139 11.88 9.33 -24.04
N LYS A 140 10.69 9.05 -23.51
CA LYS A 140 9.62 10.03 -23.30
C LYS A 140 9.55 10.46 -21.83
N ILE A 141 8.74 11.48 -21.59
CA ILE A 141 8.50 12.07 -20.27
C ILE A 141 7.89 11.08 -19.26
N ASP A 142 7.23 10.03 -19.75
CA ASP A 142 6.56 8.97 -18.99
C ASP A 142 7.49 7.80 -18.61
N PHE A 143 8.80 7.89 -18.85
CA PHE A 143 9.71 6.76 -18.58
C PHE A 143 9.80 6.36 -17.10
N GLN A 144 9.47 7.28 -16.19
CA GLN A 144 9.36 7.03 -14.75
C GLN A 144 7.92 6.65 -14.37
N GLY A 145 7.13 6.20 -15.33
CA GLY A 145 5.69 6.05 -15.21
C GLY A 145 4.98 7.40 -15.28
N LEU A 146 3.71 7.39 -14.88
CA LEU A 146 2.83 8.56 -14.92
C LEU A 146 3.36 9.74 -14.10
N ASN A 147 4.25 9.50 -13.13
CA ASN A 147 4.89 10.52 -12.31
C ASN A 147 5.56 11.63 -13.13
N GLY A 148 6.27 11.31 -14.21
CA GLY A 148 6.91 12.34 -15.02
C GLY A 148 5.91 13.29 -15.68
N VAL A 149 4.74 12.79 -16.08
CA VAL A 149 3.68 13.64 -16.65
C VAL A 149 2.98 14.47 -15.56
N ILE A 150 2.69 13.84 -14.41
CA ILE A 150 2.01 14.49 -13.28
C ILE A 150 2.85 15.65 -12.74
N TYR A 151 4.13 15.42 -12.45
CA TYR A 151 4.98 16.46 -11.88
C TYR A 151 5.40 17.52 -12.89
N ALA A 152 5.44 17.21 -14.19
CA ALA A 152 5.56 18.22 -15.24
C ALA A 152 4.42 19.23 -15.19
N LEU A 153 3.16 18.76 -15.11
CA LEU A 153 2.00 19.65 -14.96
C LEU A 153 2.10 20.49 -13.68
N ILE A 154 2.36 19.87 -12.54
CA ILE A 154 2.50 20.59 -11.25
C ILE A 154 3.59 21.66 -11.33
N ALA A 155 4.77 21.34 -11.88
CA ALA A 155 5.88 22.26 -12.00
C ALA A 155 5.56 23.45 -12.93
N LEU A 156 4.99 23.18 -14.10
CA LEU A 156 4.63 24.21 -15.09
C LEU A 156 3.49 25.10 -14.59
N ASP A 157 2.60 24.58 -13.76
CA ASP A 157 1.44 25.33 -13.26
C ASP A 157 1.71 26.12 -11.98
N THR A 158 2.90 25.99 -11.38
CA THR A 158 3.30 26.75 -10.18
C THR A 158 3.09 28.25 -10.32
N LYS A 159 3.32 28.81 -11.51
CA LYS A 159 3.00 30.20 -11.88
C LYS A 159 2.29 30.30 -13.23
N ASN A 160 1.61 29.23 -13.64
CA ASN A 160 0.98 29.14 -14.96
C ASN A 160 1.95 29.44 -16.12
N TYR A 161 3.14 28.83 -16.11
CA TYR A 161 4.16 29.10 -17.12
C TYR A 161 3.65 28.75 -18.52
N GLU A 162 3.90 29.66 -19.46
CA GLU A 162 3.64 29.44 -20.87
C GLU A 162 4.59 28.37 -21.42
N ILE A 163 4.03 27.47 -22.22
CA ILE A 163 4.81 26.47 -22.96
C ILE A 163 4.95 26.98 -24.39
N PRO A 164 6.17 27.16 -24.92
CA PRO A 164 6.36 27.67 -26.27
C PRO A 164 5.72 26.79 -27.34
N ALA A 165 5.28 27.42 -28.43
CA ALA A 165 4.84 26.69 -29.62
C ALA A 165 5.96 25.78 -30.15
N GLY A 166 5.62 24.55 -30.51
CA GLY A 166 6.59 23.54 -30.97
C GLY A 166 7.26 22.73 -29.86
N ALA A 167 6.92 22.95 -28.59
CA ALA A 167 7.35 22.07 -27.50
C ALA A 167 6.89 20.62 -27.72
N LYS A 168 7.72 19.65 -27.34
CA LYS A 168 7.42 18.22 -27.50
C LYS A 168 6.23 17.77 -26.65
N PHE A 169 6.12 18.29 -25.44
CA PHE A 169 5.09 17.94 -24.46
C PHE A 169 4.32 19.19 -24.07
N THR A 170 3.22 19.47 -24.78
CA THR A 170 2.33 20.60 -24.44
C THR A 170 1.47 20.27 -23.22
N ARG A 171 0.85 21.30 -22.64
CA ARG A 171 -0.07 21.12 -21.49
C ARG A 171 -1.26 20.25 -21.87
N GLU A 172 -1.82 20.47 -23.06
CA GLU A 172 -2.92 19.66 -23.62
C GLU A 172 -2.47 18.21 -23.81
N TYR A 173 -1.27 17.97 -24.34
CA TYR A 173 -0.72 16.62 -24.47
C TYR A 173 -0.67 15.91 -23.12
N MET A 174 -0.13 16.58 -22.09
CA MET A 174 0.01 15.99 -20.75
C MET A 174 -1.35 15.75 -20.09
N LEU A 175 -2.31 16.67 -20.24
CA LEU A 175 -3.68 16.49 -19.73
C LEU A 175 -4.42 15.36 -20.45
N ASP A 176 -4.37 15.32 -21.78
CA ASP A 176 -4.91 14.22 -22.59
C ASP A 176 -4.32 12.89 -22.12
N TYR A 177 -2.98 12.82 -21.97
CA TYR A 177 -2.27 11.61 -21.56
C TYR A 177 -2.70 11.12 -20.17
N VAL A 178 -2.83 12.02 -19.20
CA VAL A 178 -3.33 11.67 -17.85
C VAL A 178 -4.77 11.15 -17.93
N LEU A 179 -5.66 11.81 -18.68
CA LEU A 179 -7.06 11.40 -18.82
C LEU A 179 -7.22 10.07 -19.60
N GLU A 180 -6.32 9.81 -20.53
CA GLU A 180 -6.27 8.57 -21.30
C GLU A 180 -5.84 7.38 -20.46
N ASN A 181 -4.88 7.59 -19.56
CA ASN A 181 -4.34 6.57 -18.67
C ASN A 181 -5.06 6.49 -17.31
N ARG A 182 -6.29 7.02 -17.23
CA ARG A 182 -7.16 6.82 -16.07
C ARG A 182 -7.61 5.37 -15.99
N ASN A 183 -7.48 4.78 -14.81
CA ASN A 183 -7.91 3.41 -14.57
C ASN A 183 -9.43 3.31 -14.49
N THR A 184 -9.94 2.13 -14.84
CA THR A 184 -11.38 1.81 -14.80
C THR A 184 -12.00 1.83 -13.40
N ASP A 185 -11.20 1.83 -12.33
CA ASP A 185 -11.66 1.96 -10.95
C ASP A 185 -11.79 3.42 -10.48
N GLY A 186 -11.36 4.39 -11.30
CA GLY A 186 -11.60 5.82 -11.09
C GLY A 186 -10.35 6.65 -10.79
N GLY A 187 -9.23 6.02 -10.41
CA GLY A 187 -7.95 6.67 -10.10
C GLY A 187 -6.86 6.43 -11.14
N TRP A 188 -5.60 6.49 -10.70
CA TRP A 188 -4.39 6.25 -11.51
C TRP A 188 -3.35 5.43 -10.76
N ASP A 189 -2.44 4.81 -11.52
CA ASP A 189 -1.24 4.17 -10.99
C ASP A 189 -0.01 4.50 -11.82
N LEU A 190 1.15 4.25 -11.23
CA LEU A 190 2.43 4.66 -11.81
C LEU A 190 2.68 4.03 -13.18
N ASN A 191 2.26 2.78 -13.37
CA ASN A 191 2.57 2.00 -14.56
C ASN A 191 1.42 2.04 -15.59
N MET A 192 0.39 2.85 -15.36
CA MET A 192 -0.74 3.03 -16.28
C MET A 192 -1.39 1.68 -16.62
N SER A 193 -1.66 0.89 -15.58
CA SER A 193 -2.15 -0.49 -15.70
C SER A 193 -3.54 -0.62 -16.32
N GLY A 194 -4.31 0.47 -16.33
CA GLY A 194 -5.68 0.57 -16.84
C GLY A 194 -6.76 0.09 -15.86
N ASN A 195 -6.41 -0.56 -14.75
CA ASN A 195 -7.40 -1.22 -13.89
C ASN A 195 -7.11 -1.25 -12.38
N LYS A 196 -5.94 -0.79 -11.91
CA LYS A 196 -5.59 -0.84 -10.50
C LYS A 196 -4.92 0.46 -10.09
N SER A 197 -5.67 1.33 -9.41
CA SER A 197 -5.15 2.61 -8.95
C SER A 197 -4.33 2.51 -7.66
N ASP A 198 -3.42 3.46 -7.50
CA ASP A 198 -2.56 3.67 -6.34
C ASP A 198 -2.92 5.01 -5.67
N VAL A 199 -2.87 5.06 -4.33
CA VAL A 199 -3.31 6.23 -3.57
C VAL A 199 -2.40 7.42 -3.85
N ASP A 200 -1.09 7.22 -3.87
CA ASP A 200 -0.14 8.31 -4.05
C ASP A 200 -0.25 8.89 -5.45
N ILE A 201 -0.27 8.04 -6.47
CA ILE A 201 -0.38 8.47 -7.86
C ILE A 201 -1.73 9.14 -8.13
N THR A 202 -2.82 8.60 -7.59
CA THR A 202 -4.14 9.23 -7.72
C THR A 202 -4.17 10.60 -7.05
N SER A 203 -3.58 10.72 -5.86
CA SER A 203 -3.54 11.98 -5.12
C SER A 203 -2.65 13.03 -5.78
N MET A 204 -1.47 12.65 -6.27
CA MET A 204 -0.60 13.54 -7.04
C MET A 204 -1.27 13.96 -8.36
N THR A 205 -2.03 13.05 -8.99
CA THR A 205 -2.83 13.38 -10.18
C THR A 205 -3.89 14.44 -9.86
N LEU A 206 -4.57 14.35 -8.71
CA LEU A 206 -5.51 15.39 -8.26
C LEU A 206 -4.83 16.76 -8.14
N ILE A 207 -3.58 16.81 -7.64
CA ILE A 207 -2.81 18.06 -7.55
C ILE A 207 -2.55 18.63 -8.96
N ALA A 208 -2.16 17.78 -9.90
CA ALA A 208 -1.88 18.18 -11.28
C ALA A 208 -3.13 18.67 -12.03
N LEU A 209 -4.30 18.07 -11.76
CA LEU A 209 -5.56 18.40 -12.44
C LEU A 209 -6.28 19.62 -11.83
N ALA A 210 -5.98 19.99 -10.60
CA ALA A 210 -6.65 21.08 -9.88
C ALA A 210 -6.70 22.44 -10.63
N PRO A 211 -5.69 22.85 -11.42
CA PRO A 211 -5.77 24.10 -12.20
C PRO A 211 -6.68 24.00 -13.43
N HIS A 212 -7.15 22.81 -13.81
CA HIS A 212 -7.69 22.51 -15.15
C HIS A 212 -9.12 21.97 -15.14
N HIS A 213 -9.96 22.37 -14.17
CA HIS A 213 -11.32 21.86 -14.03
C HIS A 213 -12.17 22.01 -15.32
N ASP A 214 -11.93 23.08 -16.09
CA ASP A 214 -12.68 23.37 -17.31
C ASP A 214 -12.14 22.63 -18.55
N TYR A 215 -11.05 21.88 -18.41
CA TYR A 215 -10.44 21.18 -19.54
C TYR A 215 -11.26 19.95 -19.97
N VAL A 216 -11.41 19.84 -21.30
CA VAL A 216 -12.02 18.69 -21.99
C VAL A 216 -11.04 18.18 -23.02
N SER A 217 -10.68 16.90 -22.94
CA SER A 217 -9.76 16.26 -23.86
C SER A 217 -10.31 16.21 -25.28
N LYS A 218 -9.43 15.96 -26.26
CA LYS A 218 -9.84 15.74 -27.67
C LYS A 218 -10.87 14.63 -27.84
N ASN A 219 -10.84 13.64 -26.94
CA ASN A 219 -11.76 12.50 -26.92
C ASN A 219 -12.99 12.73 -26.02
N GLY A 220 -13.24 13.97 -25.60
CA GLY A 220 -14.42 14.37 -24.81
C GLY A 220 -14.34 14.04 -23.32
N LYS A 221 -13.20 13.58 -22.80
CA LYS A 221 -13.03 13.28 -21.36
C LYS A 221 -12.82 14.58 -20.59
N LYS A 222 -13.61 14.81 -19.54
CA LYS A 222 -13.53 16.04 -18.73
C LYS A 222 -12.66 15.84 -17.50
N VAL A 223 -11.87 16.85 -17.16
CA VAL A 223 -11.07 16.84 -15.92
C VAL A 223 -11.96 16.78 -14.68
N THR A 224 -13.10 17.45 -14.68
CA THR A 224 -14.08 17.39 -13.59
C THR A 224 -14.61 15.97 -13.32
N ASP A 225 -14.91 15.20 -14.36
CA ASP A 225 -15.35 13.79 -14.22
C ASP A 225 -14.21 12.89 -13.72
N ALA A 226 -12.98 13.22 -14.12
CA ALA A 226 -11.76 12.54 -13.67
C ALA A 226 -11.53 12.76 -12.17
N ILE A 227 -11.54 14.02 -11.73
CA ILE A 227 -11.41 14.41 -10.33
C ILE A 227 -12.52 13.78 -9.49
N LYS A 228 -13.79 13.88 -9.91
CA LYS A 228 -14.93 13.33 -9.16
C LYS A 228 -14.77 11.84 -8.86
N GLY A 229 -14.51 11.03 -9.89
CA GLY A 229 -14.37 9.59 -9.67
C GLY A 229 -13.08 9.20 -8.93
N ALA A 230 -12.04 10.03 -8.97
CA ALA A 230 -10.84 9.83 -8.14
C ALA A 230 -11.13 10.11 -6.66
N ILE A 231 -11.91 11.13 -6.35
CA ILE A 231 -12.39 11.44 -4.99
C ILE A 231 -13.27 10.30 -4.46
N ASP A 232 -14.20 9.80 -5.29
CA ASP A 232 -15.05 8.66 -4.95
C ASP A 232 -14.21 7.41 -4.66
N TRP A 233 -13.19 7.15 -5.49
CA TRP A 233 -12.27 6.03 -5.31
C TRP A 233 -11.44 6.19 -4.04
N LEU A 234 -10.81 7.35 -3.80
CA LEU A 234 -10.03 7.64 -2.60
C LEU A 234 -10.88 7.48 -1.33
N SER A 235 -12.07 8.05 -1.29
CA SER A 235 -13.00 7.89 -0.16
C SER A 235 -13.35 6.42 0.13
N LYS A 236 -13.45 5.61 -0.93
CA LYS A 236 -13.74 4.18 -0.83
C LYS A 236 -12.54 3.36 -0.32
N VAL A 237 -11.32 3.70 -0.72
CA VAL A 237 -10.10 2.99 -0.31
C VAL A 237 -9.48 3.51 0.99
N GLN A 238 -10.02 4.60 1.57
CA GLN A 238 -9.63 5.08 2.88
C GLN A 238 -9.90 4.02 3.95
N ARG A 239 -8.89 3.79 4.79
CA ARG A 239 -8.93 2.84 5.90
C ARG A 239 -9.82 3.32 7.03
N GLN A 240 -10.27 2.39 7.87
CA GLN A 240 -11.09 2.69 9.05
C GLN A 240 -10.43 3.64 10.05
N ASP A 241 -9.09 3.62 10.14
CA ASP A 241 -8.31 4.53 11.00
C ASP A 241 -8.13 5.95 10.40
N GLY A 242 -8.72 6.22 9.24
CA GLY A 242 -8.64 7.49 8.53
C GLY A 242 -7.46 7.61 7.58
N GLY A 243 -6.56 6.62 7.54
CA GLY A 243 -5.37 6.61 6.69
C GLY A 243 -5.53 5.89 5.36
N PHE A 244 -4.40 5.63 4.70
CA PHE A 244 -4.35 4.95 3.40
C PHE A 244 -3.27 3.87 3.34
N ASN A 245 -3.50 2.88 2.49
CA ASN A 245 -2.46 1.94 2.07
C ASN A 245 -1.90 2.38 0.73
N SER A 246 -0.59 2.28 0.54
CA SER A 246 0.07 2.55 -0.74
C SER A 246 1.36 1.76 -0.84
N TRP A 247 1.75 1.33 -2.04
CA TRP A 247 3.01 0.61 -2.30
C TRP A 247 3.42 -0.42 -1.23
N PHE A 248 2.49 -1.27 -0.80
CA PHE A 248 2.71 -2.34 0.20
C PHE A 248 2.87 -1.88 1.66
N THR A 249 2.82 -0.57 1.90
CA THR A 249 2.90 0.04 3.23
C THR A 249 1.50 0.34 3.76
N GLU A 250 1.16 -0.23 4.92
CA GLU A 250 -0.09 0.05 5.61
C GLU A 250 -0.01 1.37 6.38
N ASN A 251 -1.02 2.23 6.22
CA ASN A 251 -1.17 3.50 6.94
C ASN A 251 0.16 4.25 7.11
N ASN A 252 0.66 4.82 6.01
CA ASN A 252 1.86 5.68 6.03
C ASN A 252 1.47 7.16 5.95
N SER A 253 2.35 8.02 6.48
CA SER A 253 2.08 9.46 6.55
C SER A 253 2.13 10.13 5.18
N GLU A 254 2.96 9.66 4.25
CA GLU A 254 3.11 10.20 2.90
C GLU A 254 1.83 10.08 2.09
N SER A 255 1.17 8.92 2.11
CA SER A 255 -0.11 8.72 1.40
C SER A 255 -1.22 9.58 1.99
N CYS A 256 -1.24 9.74 3.31
CA CYS A 256 -2.15 10.69 3.95
C CYS A 256 -1.84 12.12 3.50
N ALA A 257 -0.55 12.48 3.47
CA ALA A 257 -0.09 13.81 3.10
C ALA A 257 -0.45 14.16 1.65
N GLN A 258 -0.14 13.29 0.68
CA GLN A 258 -0.46 13.50 -0.73
C GLN A 258 -1.97 13.63 -0.94
N THR A 259 -2.76 12.78 -0.27
CA THR A 259 -4.23 12.84 -0.37
C THR A 259 -4.76 14.17 0.18
N ILE A 260 -4.26 14.64 1.33
CA ILE A 260 -4.64 15.96 1.89
C ILE A 260 -4.32 17.08 0.92
N ILE A 261 -3.11 17.08 0.33
CA ILE A 261 -2.70 18.12 -0.62
C ILE A 261 -3.59 18.09 -1.86
N GLY A 262 -3.85 16.91 -2.43
CA GLY A 262 -4.72 16.73 -3.59
C GLY A 262 -6.15 17.19 -3.36
N LEU A 263 -6.75 16.82 -2.23
CA LEU A 263 -8.10 17.26 -1.87
C LEU A 263 -8.19 18.77 -1.67
N CYS A 264 -7.26 19.35 -0.89
CA CYS A 264 -7.20 20.78 -0.64
C CYS A 264 -7.03 21.58 -1.94
N ALA A 265 -6.18 21.11 -2.87
CA ALA A 265 -5.96 21.75 -4.17
C ALA A 265 -7.24 21.82 -5.02
N ASN A 266 -8.14 20.84 -4.86
CA ASN A 266 -9.43 20.77 -5.59
C ASN A 266 -10.61 21.37 -4.79
N GLY A 267 -10.35 21.98 -3.63
CA GLY A 267 -11.36 22.61 -2.79
C GLY A 267 -12.24 21.66 -1.97
N ILE A 268 -11.69 20.50 -1.63
CA ILE A 268 -12.40 19.47 -0.88
C ILE A 268 -11.82 19.39 0.52
N ASP A 269 -12.69 19.37 1.52
CA ASP A 269 -12.28 19.29 2.91
C ASP A 269 -11.81 17.86 3.24
N PRO A 270 -10.51 17.64 3.58
CA PRO A 270 -9.99 16.34 3.97
C PRO A 270 -10.55 15.85 5.32
N THR A 271 -11.30 16.70 6.05
CA THR A 271 -12.01 16.39 7.29
C THR A 271 -13.51 16.15 7.10
N SER A 272 -14.00 16.26 5.86
CA SER A 272 -15.41 15.98 5.53
C SER A 272 -15.83 14.56 5.90
N ALA A 273 -17.14 14.33 6.01
CA ALA A 273 -17.70 12.99 6.25
C ALA A 273 -17.22 11.95 5.20
N LYS A 274 -16.98 12.39 3.97
CA LYS A 274 -16.46 11.54 2.89
C LYS A 274 -15.04 11.03 3.14
N PHE A 275 -14.24 11.78 3.88
CA PHE A 275 -12.87 11.44 4.27
C PHE A 275 -12.73 11.23 5.78
N THR A 276 -13.83 10.84 6.43
CA THR A 276 -13.88 10.49 7.85
C THR A 276 -14.44 9.08 7.99
N LYS A 277 -13.64 8.19 8.58
CA LYS A 277 -14.10 6.88 9.05
C LYS A 277 -14.23 6.92 10.57
N ASN A 278 -13.47 6.12 11.32
CA ASN A 278 -13.36 6.31 12.77
C ASN A 278 -12.60 7.60 13.13
N ARG A 279 -11.85 8.13 12.17
CA ARG A 279 -11.04 9.34 12.27
C ARG A 279 -10.98 10.02 10.92
N ASN A 280 -10.83 11.34 10.91
CA ASN A 280 -10.61 12.07 9.67
C ASN A 280 -9.14 12.01 9.21
N LEU A 281 -8.91 12.32 7.94
CA LEU A 281 -7.60 12.17 7.31
C LEU A 281 -6.51 13.04 7.96
N VAL A 282 -6.84 14.28 8.33
CA VAL A 282 -5.90 15.23 8.96
C VAL A 282 -5.54 14.77 10.37
N GLU A 283 -6.54 14.35 11.15
CA GLU A 283 -6.32 13.77 12.48
C GLU A 283 -5.48 12.51 12.41
N ASN A 284 -5.66 11.67 11.39
CA ASN A 284 -4.81 10.49 11.23
C ASN A 284 -3.35 10.87 10.94
N LEU A 285 -3.12 11.83 10.04
CA LEU A 285 -1.75 12.31 9.74
C LEU A 285 -1.05 12.85 11.00
N LEU A 286 -1.75 13.62 11.83
CA LEU A 286 -1.15 14.20 13.04
C LEU A 286 -0.64 13.16 14.05
N ARG A 287 -1.14 11.92 14.01
CA ARG A 287 -0.68 10.83 14.90
C ARG A 287 0.73 10.34 14.59
N PHE A 288 1.22 10.59 13.38
CA PHE A 288 2.57 10.23 12.98
C PHE A 288 3.61 11.21 13.54
N GLN A 289 3.19 12.37 14.06
CA GLN A 289 4.12 13.34 14.60
C GLN A 289 4.66 12.90 15.97
N GLN A 290 5.98 12.82 16.04
CA GLN A 290 6.75 12.61 17.26
C GLN A 290 6.80 13.86 18.13
N SER A 291 7.15 13.68 19.41
CA SER A 291 7.34 14.78 20.36
C SER A 291 8.45 15.77 19.94
N ASN A 292 9.44 15.32 19.15
CA ASN A 292 10.50 16.16 18.62
C ASN A 292 10.07 17.00 17.39
N GLY A 293 8.88 16.77 16.83
CA GLY A 293 8.32 17.46 15.67
C GLY A 293 8.46 16.72 14.33
N GLU A 294 9.26 15.66 14.27
CA GLU A 294 9.42 14.78 13.11
C GLU A 294 8.16 13.93 12.89
N PHE A 295 7.87 13.53 11.64
CA PHE A 295 6.77 12.59 11.35
C PHE A 295 7.32 11.23 10.97
N TYR A 296 6.81 10.18 11.60
CA TYR A 296 7.12 8.82 11.17
C TYR A 296 6.62 8.50 9.76
N HIS A 297 7.37 7.68 9.02
CA HIS A 297 6.84 6.99 7.84
C HIS A 297 5.68 6.07 8.24
N LEU A 298 5.94 5.17 9.20
CA LEU A 298 4.98 4.24 9.80
C LEU A 298 4.75 4.55 11.27
N MET A 299 3.51 4.45 11.76
CA MET A 299 3.19 4.82 13.15
C MET A 299 4.00 4.05 14.22
N ASP A 300 4.57 2.89 13.90
CA ASP A 300 5.40 2.11 14.82
C ASP A 300 6.89 2.49 14.80
N GLY A 301 7.29 3.44 13.94
CA GLY A 301 8.65 3.93 13.79
C GLY A 301 9.63 2.92 13.17
N SER A 302 9.13 1.82 12.61
CA SER A 302 9.94 0.64 12.21
C SER A 302 10.97 0.88 11.09
N GLU A 303 10.85 1.95 10.30
CA GLU A 303 11.79 2.24 9.21
C GLU A 303 12.90 3.26 9.55
N GLY A 304 12.80 3.94 10.70
CA GLY A 304 13.84 4.83 11.26
C GLY A 304 14.26 6.06 10.43
N VAL A 305 13.91 6.12 9.14
CA VAL A 305 14.24 7.22 8.22
C VAL A 305 12.98 8.02 7.92
N ASN A 306 12.90 9.21 8.52
CA ASN A 306 11.67 10.02 8.52
C ASN A 306 11.81 11.34 7.74
N GLY A 307 12.87 11.52 6.95
CA GLY A 307 13.12 12.78 6.24
C GLY A 307 12.02 13.12 5.24
N MET A 308 11.64 12.15 4.39
CA MET A 308 10.60 12.34 3.38
C MET A 308 9.21 12.46 4.00
N SER A 309 8.85 11.56 4.92
CA SER A 309 7.59 11.60 5.68
C SER A 309 7.40 12.95 6.35
N THR A 310 8.43 13.48 7.00
CA THR A 310 8.40 14.78 7.67
C THR A 310 8.17 15.94 6.69
N GLU A 311 8.88 15.96 5.56
CA GLU A 311 8.71 17.02 4.57
C GLU A 311 7.35 16.98 3.87
N GLN A 312 6.82 15.78 3.56
CA GLN A 312 5.50 15.63 2.95
C GLN A 312 4.38 15.93 3.94
N ALA A 313 4.46 15.42 5.17
CA ALA A 313 3.52 15.75 6.23
C ALA A 313 3.49 17.25 6.50
N TYR A 314 4.66 17.92 6.50
CA TYR A 314 4.74 19.37 6.67
C TYR A 314 4.00 20.12 5.55
N GLN A 315 4.18 19.70 4.29
CA GLN A 315 3.42 20.26 3.16
C GLN A 315 1.91 20.03 3.32
N ALA A 316 1.48 18.85 3.75
CA ALA A 316 0.06 18.53 3.89
C ALA A 316 -0.64 19.32 4.99
N ILE A 317 -0.04 19.46 6.17
CA ILE A 317 -0.63 20.25 7.26
C ILE A 317 -0.67 21.75 6.91
N LEU A 318 0.29 22.24 6.13
CA LEU A 318 0.26 23.59 5.55
C LEU A 318 -0.86 23.74 4.51
N ALA A 319 -1.01 22.76 3.62
CA ALA A 319 -2.08 22.75 2.61
C ALA A 319 -3.47 22.80 3.27
N TYR A 320 -3.69 22.01 4.33
CA TYR A 320 -4.96 22.04 5.08
C TYR A 320 -5.19 23.39 5.78
N ARG A 321 -4.16 23.94 6.45
CA ARG A 321 -4.25 25.27 7.09
C ARG A 321 -4.59 26.37 6.07
N ASP A 322 -3.99 26.32 4.90
CA ASP A 322 -4.17 27.32 3.84
C ASP A 322 -5.53 27.15 3.15
N PHE A 323 -5.97 25.91 2.91
CA PHE A 323 -7.33 25.59 2.48
C PHE A 323 -8.39 26.15 3.44
N ALA A 324 -8.21 25.98 4.75
CA ALA A 324 -9.11 26.54 5.76
C ALA A 324 -9.15 28.08 5.77
N LYS A 325 -8.21 28.74 5.09
CA LYS A 325 -8.16 30.20 4.86
C LYS A 325 -8.52 30.57 3.41
N GLU A 326 -9.14 29.65 2.67
CA GLU A 326 -9.53 29.78 1.26
C GLU A 326 -8.36 30.09 0.31
N LYS A 327 -7.13 29.74 0.69
CA LYS A 327 -5.95 29.90 -0.15
C LYS A 327 -5.77 28.69 -1.05
N GLY A 328 -5.27 28.94 -2.27
CA GLY A 328 -4.99 27.91 -3.26
C GLY A 328 -3.94 26.89 -2.84
N SER A 329 -3.68 25.93 -3.73
CA SER A 329 -2.72 24.84 -3.52
C SER A 329 -1.37 25.32 -2.99
N ILE A 330 -0.72 24.46 -2.18
CA ILE A 330 0.65 24.70 -1.70
C ILE A 330 1.66 24.86 -2.84
N TYR A 331 1.35 24.37 -4.05
CA TYR A 331 2.20 24.51 -5.23
C TYR A 331 1.90 25.74 -6.09
N TRP A 332 0.87 26.55 -5.78
CA TRP A 332 0.54 27.75 -6.57
C TRP A 332 1.19 29.00 -5.99
N PHE A 333 1.99 29.69 -6.79
CA PHE A 333 2.73 30.91 -6.43
C PHE A 333 2.27 32.13 -7.23
N ASP A 334 1.10 32.04 -7.86
CA ASP A 334 0.43 33.06 -8.67
C ASP A 334 -0.87 33.59 -7.99
N ASN A 335 -1.05 33.31 -6.70
CA ASN A 335 -2.24 33.70 -5.91
C ASN A 335 -3.57 33.15 -6.45
N LYS A 336 -3.56 32.08 -7.25
CA LYS A 336 -4.78 31.35 -7.62
C LYS A 336 -5.61 30.99 -6.39
N LYS A 337 -6.93 31.14 -6.53
CA LYS A 337 -7.90 30.70 -5.52
C LYS A 337 -8.24 29.23 -5.71
N VAL A 338 -8.67 28.61 -4.62
CA VAL A 338 -9.19 27.24 -4.63
C VAL A 338 -10.39 27.13 -5.59
N PRO A 339 -10.48 26.09 -6.42
CA PRO A 339 -11.64 25.83 -7.26
C PRO A 339 -12.92 25.68 -6.41
N THR A 340 -14.04 26.15 -6.93
CA THR A 340 -15.33 26.09 -6.22
C THR A 340 -16.24 24.97 -6.71
N THR A 341 -15.84 24.27 -7.77
CA THR A 341 -16.62 23.25 -8.50
C THR A 341 -17.14 22.11 -7.62
N PHE A 342 -16.43 21.80 -6.53
CA PHE A 342 -16.74 20.67 -5.65
C PHE A 342 -17.11 21.06 -4.22
N LYS A 343 -17.47 22.33 -3.98
CA LYS A 343 -17.81 22.84 -2.63
C LYS A 343 -18.94 22.05 -1.95
N ASP A 344 -19.90 21.54 -2.71
CA ASP A 344 -21.07 20.81 -2.21
C ASP A 344 -20.78 19.33 -1.89
N LEU A 345 -19.62 18.78 -2.29
CA LEU A 345 -19.22 17.43 -1.87
C LEU A 345 -18.87 17.34 -0.37
N ASN A 346 -18.90 18.46 0.35
CA ASN A 346 -18.61 18.58 1.77
C ASN A 346 -19.85 18.45 2.69
N GLY A 347 -21.08 18.45 2.15
CA GLY A 347 -22.33 18.34 2.91
C GLY A 347 -23.42 17.51 2.21
N GLU A 348 -23.81 16.41 2.86
CA GLU A 348 -24.88 15.46 2.50
C GLU A 348 -24.81 14.67 1.18
N SER A 349 -24.83 13.34 1.29
CA SER A 349 -26.10 12.61 1.11
C SER A 349 -26.00 11.19 1.64
N ASN A 350 -26.93 10.89 2.57
CA ASN A 350 -27.59 9.59 2.62
C ASN A 350 -28.16 9.32 1.22
N ASN A 351 -27.59 8.36 0.51
CA ASN A 351 -28.31 7.67 -0.54
C ASN A 351 -28.18 6.18 -0.28
N LYS A 352 -29.35 5.60 0.01
CA LYS A 352 -29.59 4.16 0.06
C LYS A 352 -28.87 3.51 -1.12
N SER A 353 -28.01 2.54 -0.83
CA SER A 353 -27.57 1.60 -1.85
C SER A 353 -28.82 0.93 -2.41
N GLU A 354 -29.06 1.08 -3.71
CA GLU A 354 -29.91 0.13 -4.40
C GLU A 354 -29.33 -1.27 -4.16
N ASP A 355 -30.13 -2.09 -3.50
CA ASP A 355 -29.89 -3.52 -3.36
C ASP A 355 -29.81 -4.13 -4.76
N LEU A 356 -28.57 -4.27 -5.26
CA LEU A 356 -28.28 -5.27 -6.27
C LEU A 356 -28.36 -6.61 -5.55
N LYS A 357 -29.49 -7.30 -5.73
CA LYS A 357 -29.79 -8.61 -5.19
C LYS A 357 -28.55 -9.50 -5.23
N ASP A 358 -28.07 -9.89 -4.05
CA ASP A 358 -27.08 -10.94 -3.87
C ASP A 358 -27.59 -12.20 -4.57
N VAL A 359 -26.85 -12.68 -5.57
CA VAL A 359 -26.99 -14.05 -6.03
C VAL A 359 -26.21 -14.89 -5.02
N GLU A 360 -26.93 -15.62 -4.16
CA GLU A 360 -26.35 -16.62 -3.27
C GLU A 360 -25.71 -17.74 -4.12
N ASN A 361 -24.41 -17.61 -4.36
CA ASN A 361 -23.59 -18.69 -4.87
C ASN A 361 -22.94 -19.42 -3.69
N ASN A 362 -23.50 -20.58 -3.32
CA ASN A 362 -23.05 -21.40 -2.19
C ASN A 362 -21.66 -22.03 -2.39
N LYS A 363 -21.02 -21.87 -3.56
CA LYS A 363 -19.69 -22.43 -3.85
C LYS A 363 -18.53 -21.51 -3.45
N VAL A 364 -18.78 -20.23 -3.16
CA VAL A 364 -17.74 -19.25 -2.77
C VAL A 364 -17.98 -18.75 -1.36
N GLN A 365 -17.10 -19.12 -0.44
CA GLN A 365 -17.14 -18.71 0.95
C GLN A 365 -16.02 -17.72 1.28
N ARG A 366 -16.20 -16.95 2.35
CA ARG A 366 -15.16 -16.08 2.90
C ARG A 366 -14.98 -16.32 4.39
N ILE A 367 -13.73 -16.47 4.81
CA ILE A 367 -13.33 -16.49 6.22
C ILE A 367 -12.57 -15.19 6.51
N LYS A 368 -13.16 -14.31 7.35
CA LYS A 368 -12.58 -13.02 7.74
C LYS A 368 -12.88 -12.65 9.19
N GLY A 369 -11.91 -12.12 9.89
CA GLY A 369 -12.06 -11.37 11.14
C GLY A 369 -11.90 -9.87 10.94
N LYS A 370 -12.00 -9.08 12.03
CA LYS A 370 -11.71 -7.64 12.01
C LYS A 370 -10.24 -7.34 11.65
N ASP A 371 -9.35 -8.28 11.95
CA ASP A 371 -7.91 -8.22 11.71
C ASP A 371 -7.33 -9.63 11.46
N ARG A 372 -5.99 -9.73 11.37
CA ARG A 372 -5.27 -11.00 11.16
C ARG A 372 -5.41 -11.98 12.32
N PHE A 373 -5.57 -11.49 13.56
CA PHE A 373 -5.69 -12.33 14.74
C PHE A 373 -7.06 -13.03 14.76
N GLU A 374 -8.13 -12.27 14.59
CA GLU A 374 -9.48 -12.83 14.52
C GLU A 374 -9.69 -13.67 13.25
N THR A 375 -9.05 -13.31 12.13
CA THR A 375 -9.06 -14.17 10.93
C THR A 375 -8.40 -15.51 11.22
N SER A 376 -7.26 -15.53 11.92
CA SER A 376 -6.62 -16.80 12.33
C SER A 376 -7.52 -17.64 13.24
N VAL A 377 -8.24 -17.02 14.18
CA VAL A 377 -9.23 -17.70 15.04
C VAL A 377 -10.37 -18.30 14.22
N LYS A 378 -10.92 -17.55 13.26
CA LYS A 378 -12.01 -18.05 12.40
C LYS A 378 -11.57 -19.18 11.48
N ILE A 379 -10.31 -19.16 11.04
CA ILE A 379 -9.67 -20.28 10.34
C ILE A 379 -9.52 -21.47 11.29
N GLY A 380 -9.07 -21.23 12.53
CA GLY A 380 -8.97 -22.25 13.58
C GLY A 380 -10.31 -22.95 13.85
N ASN A 381 -11.41 -22.21 13.94
CA ASN A 381 -12.76 -22.75 14.13
C ASN A 381 -13.23 -23.68 12.99
N LYS A 382 -12.52 -23.72 11.85
CA LYS A 382 -12.79 -24.69 10.77
C LYS A 382 -12.08 -26.04 10.97
N PHE A 383 -11.16 -26.14 11.93
CA PHE A 383 -10.60 -27.41 12.35
C PHE A 383 -11.69 -28.16 13.12
N ARG A 384 -12.30 -29.13 12.45
CA ARG A 384 -13.32 -30.00 13.06
C ARG A 384 -12.65 -30.94 14.04
N LEU A 385 -13.32 -31.17 15.15
CA LEU A 385 -13.00 -32.23 16.09
C LEU A 385 -13.48 -33.55 15.48
N GLU A 386 -12.59 -34.50 15.35
CA GLU A 386 -12.92 -35.84 14.85
C GLU A 386 -13.26 -36.76 16.03
N ASN A 387 -14.04 -37.82 15.79
CA ASN A 387 -14.26 -38.90 16.76
C ASN A 387 -14.85 -38.49 18.13
N GLY A 388 -15.70 -37.45 18.16
CA GLY A 388 -16.40 -37.03 19.39
C GLY A 388 -15.50 -36.28 20.39
N GLU A 389 -14.31 -35.85 19.98
CA GLU A 389 -13.46 -34.95 20.78
C GLU A 389 -14.15 -33.58 20.97
N GLU A 390 -14.02 -32.98 22.15
CA GLU A 390 -14.54 -31.62 22.42
C GLU A 390 -13.47 -30.53 22.25
N LYS A 391 -12.19 -30.91 22.26
CA LYS A 391 -11.04 -29.99 22.18
C LYS A 391 -9.88 -30.57 21.36
N LEU A 392 -9.15 -29.68 20.70
CA LEU A 392 -7.94 -29.99 19.93
C LEU A 392 -6.82 -30.44 20.86
N LYS A 393 -6.05 -31.45 20.43
CA LYS A 393 -4.85 -31.89 21.14
C LYS A 393 -3.66 -30.97 20.95
N ASN A 394 -3.62 -30.24 19.84
CA ASN A 394 -2.47 -29.42 19.47
C ASN A 394 -2.90 -28.09 18.85
N VAL A 395 -2.09 -27.07 19.06
CA VAL A 395 -2.20 -25.77 18.41
C VAL A 395 -0.81 -25.23 18.13
N ILE A 396 -0.66 -24.50 17.03
CA ILE A 396 0.59 -23.83 16.68
C ILE A 396 0.40 -22.34 16.87
N VAL A 397 1.39 -21.68 17.47
CA VAL A 397 1.44 -20.23 17.72
C VAL A 397 2.60 -19.63 16.94
N SER A 398 2.30 -18.55 16.22
CA SER A 398 3.25 -17.83 15.37
C SER A 398 3.07 -16.31 15.50
N SER A 399 4.15 -15.57 15.26
CA SER A 399 4.08 -14.11 15.20
C SER A 399 3.24 -13.62 14.02
N ALA A 400 2.39 -12.64 14.27
CA ALA A 400 1.66 -11.95 13.23
C ALA A 400 2.49 -10.89 12.48
N PHE A 401 3.73 -10.64 12.94
CA PHE A 401 4.62 -9.58 12.45
C PHE A 401 5.88 -10.09 11.76
N GLY A 402 6.20 -11.39 11.88
CA GLY A 402 7.30 -12.04 11.16
C GLY A 402 6.87 -13.37 10.54
N PHE A 403 7.06 -13.51 9.22
CA PHE A 403 6.66 -14.73 8.49
C PHE A 403 7.69 -15.86 8.57
N ALA A 404 8.97 -15.51 8.68
CA ALA A 404 10.09 -16.40 8.32
C ALA A 404 10.12 -17.68 9.17
N ASP A 405 9.85 -17.55 10.47
CA ASP A 405 9.85 -18.65 11.43
C ASP A 405 8.71 -19.65 11.23
N SER A 406 7.71 -19.31 10.40
CA SER A 406 6.48 -20.10 10.26
C SER A 406 6.20 -20.55 8.84
N LEU A 407 7.06 -20.20 7.88
CA LEU A 407 6.93 -20.65 6.48
C LEU A 407 6.97 -22.18 6.33
N SER A 408 7.65 -22.89 7.23
CA SER A 408 7.66 -24.35 7.30
C SER A 408 6.66 -24.92 8.31
N GLY A 409 5.78 -24.10 8.90
CA GLY A 409 4.83 -24.53 9.93
C GLY A 409 3.66 -25.38 9.40
N SER A 410 3.32 -25.27 8.11
CA SER A 410 2.15 -25.97 7.53
C SER A 410 2.28 -27.49 7.55
N ILE A 411 3.48 -28.04 7.35
CA ILE A 411 3.73 -29.48 7.42
C ILE A 411 3.51 -30.01 8.85
N LEU A 412 3.88 -29.20 9.85
CA LEU A 412 3.69 -29.57 11.26
C LEU A 412 2.22 -29.44 11.65
N SER A 413 1.54 -28.41 11.15
CA SER A 413 0.08 -28.26 11.29
C SER A 413 -0.66 -29.51 10.79
N LYS A 414 -0.34 -30.00 9.59
CA LYS A 414 -0.97 -31.22 9.04
C LYS A 414 -0.63 -32.47 9.84
N LYS A 415 0.62 -32.63 10.28
CA LYS A 415 1.07 -33.78 11.10
C LYS A 415 0.36 -33.82 12.46
N LEU A 416 0.15 -32.67 13.09
CA LEU A 416 -0.40 -32.55 14.44
C LEU A 416 -1.92 -32.37 14.47
N ASP A 417 -2.54 -32.23 13.30
CA ASP A 417 -3.91 -31.76 13.12
C ASP A 417 -4.21 -30.47 13.90
N ALA A 418 -3.31 -29.49 13.76
CA ALA A 418 -3.28 -28.29 14.59
C ALA A 418 -3.46 -27.01 13.76
N PRO A 419 -4.35 -26.08 14.15
CA PRO A 419 -4.43 -24.77 13.50
C PRO A 419 -3.23 -23.89 13.88
N ILE A 420 -2.94 -22.89 13.04
CA ILE A 420 -1.92 -21.86 13.30
C ILE A 420 -2.62 -20.58 13.78
N MET A 421 -2.44 -20.24 15.05
CA MET A 421 -2.90 -19.01 15.68
C MET A 421 -1.82 -17.93 15.64
N LEU A 422 -2.22 -16.71 15.34
CA LEU A 422 -1.32 -15.56 15.28
C LEU A 422 -1.32 -14.79 16.60
N THR A 423 -0.14 -14.42 17.08
CA THR A 423 0.04 -13.60 18.30
C THR A 423 0.71 -12.27 17.98
N GLY A 424 0.40 -11.27 18.79
CA GLY A 424 1.04 -9.97 18.71
C GLY A 424 2.33 -9.90 19.54
N ASN A 425 2.72 -8.68 19.95
CA ASN A 425 3.95 -8.42 20.71
C ASN A 425 3.71 -8.33 22.22
N ASN A 426 2.48 -8.53 22.69
CA ASN A 426 2.12 -8.53 24.11
C ASN A 426 0.81 -9.31 24.32
N GLU A 427 0.40 -9.48 25.58
CA GLU A 427 -0.83 -10.22 25.92
C GLU A 427 -2.07 -9.60 25.28
N SER A 428 -2.21 -8.26 25.31
CA SER A 428 -3.39 -7.58 24.76
C SER A 428 -3.56 -7.81 23.26
N SER A 429 -2.45 -7.78 22.50
CA SER A 429 -2.44 -8.05 21.05
C SER A 429 -2.41 -9.54 20.71
N SER A 430 -2.36 -10.42 21.72
CA SER A 430 -2.41 -11.87 21.56
C SER A 430 -3.67 -12.47 22.19
N LYS A 431 -4.60 -11.63 22.63
CA LYS A 431 -5.77 -12.02 23.41
C LYS A 431 -6.62 -13.04 22.66
N GLU A 432 -6.88 -12.80 21.37
CA GLU A 432 -7.67 -13.69 20.52
C GLU A 432 -7.07 -15.10 20.43
N ALA A 433 -5.75 -15.21 20.27
CA ALA A 433 -5.06 -16.51 20.24
C ALA A 433 -5.08 -17.19 21.61
N ILE A 434 -4.82 -16.45 22.70
CA ILE A 434 -4.83 -17.00 24.07
C ILE A 434 -6.23 -17.50 24.45
N GLU A 435 -7.29 -16.76 24.11
CA GLU A 435 -8.67 -17.17 24.33
C GLU A 435 -9.05 -18.38 23.48
N TYR A 436 -8.62 -18.42 22.21
CA TYR A 436 -8.81 -19.59 21.36
C TYR A 436 -8.20 -20.85 21.98
N ILE A 437 -6.96 -20.76 22.49
CA ILE A 437 -6.27 -21.88 23.14
C ILE A 437 -7.07 -22.34 24.37
N LYS A 438 -7.50 -21.41 25.23
CA LYS A 438 -8.30 -21.71 26.43
C LYS A 438 -9.57 -22.48 26.12
N ASN A 439 -10.29 -22.04 25.09
CA ASN A 439 -11.60 -22.56 24.77
C ASN A 439 -11.53 -23.87 23.98
N ASN A 440 -10.55 -24.00 23.08
CA ASN A 440 -10.55 -25.06 22.06
C ASN A 440 -9.45 -26.10 22.21
N VAL A 441 -8.47 -25.93 23.11
CA VAL A 441 -7.34 -26.86 23.26
C VAL A 441 -7.43 -27.59 24.59
N ASP A 442 -7.25 -28.91 24.56
CA ASP A 442 -7.22 -29.77 25.74
C ASP A 442 -6.05 -29.37 26.64
N LYS A 443 -6.23 -29.38 27.96
CA LYS A 443 -5.17 -29.05 28.93
C LYS A 443 -4.01 -30.03 28.88
N LYS A 444 -4.26 -31.28 28.50
CA LYS A 444 -3.23 -32.30 28.27
C LYS A 444 -2.58 -32.16 26.87
N GLY A 445 -3.12 -31.29 26.03
CA GLY A 445 -2.59 -30.98 24.71
C GLY A 445 -1.31 -30.14 24.72
N ASN A 446 -0.79 -29.86 23.53
CA ASN A 446 0.46 -29.12 23.33
C ASN A 446 0.24 -27.82 22.55
N VAL A 447 0.94 -26.77 22.99
CA VAL A 447 1.09 -25.50 22.27
C VAL A 447 2.50 -25.45 21.68
N TYR A 448 2.58 -25.48 20.36
CA TYR A 448 3.84 -25.37 19.63
C TYR A 448 4.10 -23.92 19.27
N ILE A 449 5.18 -23.34 19.76
CA ILE A 449 5.56 -21.96 19.42
C ILE A 449 6.62 -22.00 18.32
N LEU A 450 6.37 -21.33 17.21
CA LEU A 450 7.33 -21.21 16.10
C LEU A 450 8.08 -19.88 16.20
N GLY A 451 9.41 -19.97 16.29
CA GLY A 451 10.30 -18.81 16.37
C GLY A 451 10.79 -18.48 17.77
N GLY A 452 11.82 -17.65 17.82
CA GLY A 452 12.47 -17.23 19.06
C GLY A 452 11.63 -16.23 19.88
N ILE A 453 12.22 -15.76 20.98
CA ILE A 453 11.59 -14.76 21.89
C ILE A 453 11.31 -13.43 21.17
N ALA A 454 12.11 -13.08 20.16
CA ALA A 454 11.86 -11.89 19.34
C ALA A 454 10.57 -11.98 18.50
N SER A 455 10.14 -13.21 18.14
CA SER A 455 8.96 -13.45 17.31
C SER A 455 7.71 -13.67 18.17
N VAL A 456 7.82 -14.55 19.17
CA VAL A 456 6.77 -14.80 20.17
C VAL A 456 7.44 -14.68 21.53
N ASN A 457 7.19 -13.57 22.22
CA ASN A 457 7.94 -13.24 23.43
C ASN A 457 7.62 -14.15 24.63
N SER A 458 8.51 -14.08 25.62
CA SER A 458 8.42 -14.88 26.84
C SER A 458 7.18 -14.55 27.66
N THR A 459 6.67 -13.31 27.60
CA THR A 459 5.41 -12.96 28.27
C THR A 459 4.27 -13.81 27.74
N ILE A 460 4.05 -13.85 26.42
CA ILE A 460 2.99 -14.66 25.80
C ILE A 460 3.16 -16.16 26.12
N GLU A 461 4.39 -16.67 26.02
CA GLU A 461 4.70 -18.06 26.40
C GLU A 461 4.33 -18.34 27.86
N ASN A 462 4.76 -17.47 28.78
CA ASN A 462 4.46 -17.61 30.21
C ASN A 462 2.96 -17.50 30.48
N THR A 463 2.24 -16.60 29.80
CA THR A 463 0.77 -16.51 29.92
C THR A 463 0.14 -17.85 29.54
N ILE A 464 0.51 -18.44 28.40
CA ILE A 464 -0.03 -19.73 27.96
C ILE A 464 0.33 -20.84 28.95
N LYS A 465 1.58 -20.87 29.43
CA LYS A 465 2.08 -21.87 30.38
C LYS A 465 1.35 -21.79 31.73
N ASN A 466 1.16 -20.58 32.25
CA ASN A 466 0.44 -20.33 33.51
C ASN A 466 -1.05 -20.68 33.41
N ASN A 467 -1.60 -20.73 32.19
CA ASN A 467 -2.93 -21.30 31.96
C ASN A 467 -2.93 -22.84 31.93
N GLY A 468 -1.83 -23.52 32.23
CA GLY A 468 -1.76 -24.97 32.40
C GLY A 468 -1.58 -25.77 31.11
N TYR A 469 -0.98 -25.18 30.08
CA TYR A 469 -0.69 -25.87 28.81
C TYR A 469 0.77 -26.31 28.71
N ASN A 470 1.01 -27.46 28.06
CA ASN A 470 2.35 -27.89 27.70
C ASN A 470 2.85 -27.08 26.51
N ILE A 471 4.03 -26.48 26.63
CA ILE A 471 4.62 -25.66 25.56
C ILE A 471 5.85 -26.34 24.98
N LYS A 472 5.92 -26.36 23.65
CA LYS A 472 7.11 -26.75 22.91
C LYS A 472 7.51 -25.65 21.93
N ARG A 473 8.58 -24.93 22.25
CA ARG A 473 9.13 -23.90 21.36
C ARG A 473 10.09 -24.54 20.35
N LEU A 474 9.84 -24.27 19.07
CA LEU A 474 10.69 -24.65 17.94
C LEU A 474 11.33 -23.38 17.39
N SER A 475 12.60 -23.17 17.69
CA SER A 475 13.34 -21.96 17.33
C SER A 475 14.82 -22.24 17.08
N GLY A 476 15.48 -21.31 16.37
CA GLY A 476 16.93 -21.20 16.31
C GLY A 476 17.39 -19.75 16.37
N GLU A 477 18.69 -19.51 16.15
CA GLU A 477 19.28 -18.16 16.13
C GLU A 477 18.69 -17.27 15.03
N ASP A 478 18.24 -17.89 13.94
CA ASP A 478 17.61 -17.25 12.80
C ASP A 478 16.50 -18.13 12.19
N ARG A 479 15.92 -17.66 11.09
CA ARG A 479 14.88 -18.38 10.33
C ARG A 479 15.30 -19.77 9.85
N TYR A 480 16.60 -19.96 9.58
CA TYR A 480 17.15 -21.22 9.11
C TYR A 480 17.26 -22.22 10.26
N GLY A 481 17.71 -21.75 11.43
CA GLY A 481 17.70 -22.51 12.67
C GLY A 481 16.29 -22.89 13.11
N THR A 482 15.33 -21.96 13.05
CA THR A 482 13.91 -22.26 13.32
C THR A 482 13.37 -23.30 12.34
N CYS A 483 13.64 -23.16 11.04
CA CYS A 483 13.24 -24.14 10.03
C CYS A 483 13.83 -25.53 10.32
N ASN A 484 15.12 -25.61 10.70
CA ASN A 484 15.75 -26.87 11.09
C ASN A 484 15.04 -27.53 12.27
N SER A 485 14.69 -26.74 13.30
CA SER A 485 13.96 -27.23 14.48
C SER A 485 12.58 -27.79 14.12
N ILE A 486 11.84 -27.10 13.24
CA ILE A 486 10.53 -27.55 12.74
C ILE A 486 10.67 -28.85 11.94
N VAL A 487 11.64 -28.94 11.04
CA VAL A 487 11.82 -30.12 10.18
C VAL A 487 12.27 -31.35 10.99
N LYS A 488 13.11 -31.15 12.03
CA LYS A 488 13.46 -32.21 12.97
C LYS A 488 12.24 -32.72 13.74
N GLU A 489 11.39 -31.81 14.23
CA GLU A 489 10.13 -32.18 14.89
C GLU A 489 9.17 -32.91 13.95
N PHE A 490 9.14 -32.50 12.68
CA PHE A 490 8.35 -33.17 11.65
C PHE A 490 8.82 -34.62 11.41
N GLY A 491 10.13 -34.89 11.49
CA GLY A 491 10.68 -36.24 11.39
C GLY A 491 10.63 -36.80 9.97
N VAL A 492 11.55 -36.33 9.13
CA VAL A 492 11.64 -36.69 7.70
C VAL A 492 12.17 -38.12 7.53
N LYS A 493 11.44 -38.97 6.79
CA LYS A 493 11.88 -40.33 6.46
C LYS A 493 12.81 -40.33 5.24
N GLU A 494 13.70 -41.31 5.16
CA GLU A 494 14.54 -41.53 3.96
C GLU A 494 13.67 -41.73 2.71
N GLY A 495 14.11 -41.19 1.57
CA GLY A 495 13.40 -41.19 0.29
C GLY A 495 12.34 -40.10 0.13
N THR A 496 11.93 -39.40 1.21
CA THR A 496 10.87 -38.37 1.17
C THR A 496 11.30 -37.20 0.28
N PRO A 497 10.51 -36.79 -0.72
CA PRO A 497 10.78 -35.58 -1.48
C PRO A 497 10.85 -34.33 -0.59
N VAL A 498 11.71 -33.38 -0.93
CA VAL A 498 11.89 -32.14 -0.16
C VAL A 498 11.60 -30.92 -1.04
N VAL A 499 11.17 -29.83 -0.39
CA VAL A 499 10.89 -28.56 -1.06
C VAL A 499 11.90 -27.52 -0.58
N ILE A 500 12.49 -26.76 -1.51
CA ILE A 500 13.42 -25.67 -1.23
C ILE A 500 12.79 -24.37 -1.71
N VAL A 501 12.70 -23.40 -0.80
CA VAL A 501 12.13 -22.06 -1.06
C VAL A 501 13.08 -20.98 -0.55
N ASN A 502 12.96 -19.77 -1.10
CA ASN A 502 13.69 -18.62 -0.58
C ASN A 502 13.16 -18.26 0.82
N GLY A 503 14.03 -18.20 1.82
CA GLY A 503 13.66 -17.87 3.20
C GLY A 503 13.51 -16.38 3.49
N LEU A 504 13.95 -15.50 2.59
CA LEU A 504 13.92 -14.04 2.71
C LEU A 504 12.62 -13.42 2.16
N ASN A 505 11.79 -14.19 1.44
CA ASN A 505 10.48 -13.77 0.94
C ASN A 505 9.46 -14.89 1.19
N PHE A 506 8.17 -14.56 1.32
CA PHE A 506 7.14 -15.53 1.74
C PHE A 506 6.39 -16.19 0.58
N ALA A 507 6.30 -15.55 -0.59
CA ALA A 507 5.25 -15.89 -1.55
C ALA A 507 5.44 -17.27 -2.20
N ASP A 508 6.68 -17.66 -2.51
CA ASP A 508 7.00 -18.98 -3.04
C ASP A 508 6.79 -20.08 -1.97
N ALA A 509 7.15 -19.80 -0.73
CA ALA A 509 6.91 -20.69 0.41
C ALA A 509 5.41 -20.92 0.68
N LEU A 510 4.61 -19.85 0.70
CA LEU A 510 3.16 -19.96 0.87
C LEU A 510 2.50 -20.70 -0.29
N SER A 511 2.97 -20.47 -1.52
CA SER A 511 2.44 -21.14 -2.72
C SER A 511 2.54 -22.66 -2.68
N VAL A 512 3.57 -23.20 -2.03
CA VAL A 512 3.80 -24.64 -1.90
C VAL A 512 3.43 -25.21 -0.52
N SER A 513 3.09 -24.35 0.45
CA SER A 513 2.80 -24.74 1.83
C SER A 513 1.71 -25.81 1.95
N ALA A 514 0.62 -25.66 1.20
CA ALA A 514 -0.50 -26.60 1.19
C ALA A 514 -0.12 -27.96 0.56
N PRO A 515 0.34 -28.05 -0.70
CA PRO A 515 0.73 -29.33 -1.29
C PRO A 515 1.89 -30.01 -0.54
N ALA A 516 2.86 -29.25 -0.03
CA ALA A 516 3.94 -29.79 0.80
C ALA A 516 3.39 -30.44 2.08
N SER A 517 2.46 -29.77 2.78
CA SER A 517 1.82 -30.33 3.99
C SER A 517 1.01 -31.59 3.70
N ILE A 518 0.23 -31.59 2.61
CA ILE A 518 -0.62 -32.71 2.19
C ILE A 518 0.23 -33.95 1.86
N LYS A 519 1.34 -33.76 1.15
CA LYS A 519 2.23 -34.84 0.73
C LYS A 519 3.27 -35.23 1.78
N GLY A 520 3.40 -34.44 2.85
CA GLY A 520 4.41 -34.64 3.89
C GLY A 520 5.84 -34.30 3.44
N TYR A 521 5.99 -33.37 2.50
CA TYR A 521 7.29 -32.94 2.00
C TYR A 521 7.82 -31.79 2.87
N PRO A 522 8.98 -31.93 3.54
CA PRO A 522 9.51 -30.85 4.35
C PRO A 522 9.88 -29.64 3.49
N VAL A 523 9.55 -28.46 3.99
CA VAL A 523 9.91 -27.17 3.36
C VAL A 523 11.18 -26.66 4.02
N LEU A 524 12.24 -26.52 3.22
CA LEU A 524 13.56 -26.02 3.61
C LEU A 524 13.72 -24.59 3.11
N LEU A 525 14.22 -23.71 3.99
CA LEU A 525 14.53 -22.32 3.65
C LEU A 525 15.98 -22.17 3.19
N SER A 526 16.20 -21.43 2.12
CA SER A 526 17.53 -21.11 1.61
C SER A 526 17.66 -19.62 1.28
N GLY A 527 18.90 -19.12 1.25
CA GLY A 527 19.22 -17.84 0.62
C GLY A 527 19.23 -17.96 -0.91
N ASN A 528 19.58 -16.90 -1.62
CA ASN A 528 19.61 -16.94 -3.09
C ASN A 528 20.75 -17.83 -3.63
N GLY A 529 21.96 -17.65 -3.10
CA GLY A 529 23.19 -18.15 -3.73
C GLY A 529 23.62 -19.55 -3.30
N ALA A 530 23.33 -19.96 -2.07
CA ALA A 530 23.82 -21.22 -1.50
C ALA A 530 22.86 -21.80 -0.47
N LEU A 531 22.86 -23.13 -0.37
CA LEU A 531 22.16 -23.87 0.65
C LEU A 531 22.83 -23.68 2.01
N PRO A 532 22.07 -23.34 3.05
CA PRO A 532 22.59 -23.36 4.42
C PRO A 532 22.90 -24.80 4.87
N GLU A 533 23.87 -24.96 5.77
CA GLU A 533 24.39 -26.27 6.18
C GLU A 533 23.33 -27.23 6.75
N TYR A 534 22.31 -26.68 7.44
CA TYR A 534 21.20 -27.50 7.94
C TYR A 534 20.39 -28.13 6.79
N ALA A 535 20.16 -27.39 5.71
CA ALA A 535 19.42 -27.89 4.55
C ALA A 535 20.24 -28.95 3.82
N LYS A 536 21.56 -28.75 3.69
CA LYS A 536 22.47 -29.76 3.13
C LYS A 536 22.44 -31.06 3.93
N SER A 537 22.45 -30.95 5.27
CA SER A 537 22.39 -32.09 6.18
C SER A 537 21.06 -32.83 6.07
N ILE A 538 19.93 -32.12 6.01
CA ILE A 538 18.61 -32.74 5.80
C ILE A 538 18.57 -33.47 4.45
N ILE A 539 19.06 -32.87 3.36
CA ILE A 539 19.08 -33.52 2.03
C ILE A 539 19.95 -34.78 2.06
N LYS A 540 21.12 -34.71 2.71
CA LYS A 540 22.04 -35.86 2.84
C LYS A 540 21.41 -37.02 3.61
N THR A 541 20.70 -36.74 4.70
CA THR A 541 20.05 -37.76 5.53
C THR A 541 18.75 -38.28 4.90
N ALA A 542 17.92 -37.37 4.38
CA ALA A 542 16.63 -37.74 3.79
C ALA A 542 16.78 -38.44 2.44
N LYS A 543 17.90 -38.26 1.73
CA LYS A 543 18.16 -38.82 0.38
C LYS A 543 16.92 -38.75 -0.51
N PRO A 544 16.42 -37.52 -0.78
CA PRO A 544 15.13 -37.34 -1.42
C PRO A 544 15.10 -37.97 -2.80
N SER A 545 13.98 -38.64 -3.12
CA SER A 545 13.69 -39.09 -4.48
C SER A 545 13.51 -37.90 -5.44
N GLU A 546 12.97 -36.79 -4.95
CA GLU A 546 12.79 -35.55 -5.70
C GLU A 546 13.00 -34.30 -4.83
N VAL A 547 13.61 -33.28 -5.41
CA VAL A 547 13.82 -31.96 -4.80
C VAL A 547 13.05 -30.94 -5.62
N PHE A 548 12.03 -30.34 -5.01
CA PHE A 548 11.26 -29.26 -5.60
C PHE A 548 11.90 -27.92 -5.26
N ILE A 549 12.21 -27.12 -6.26
CA ILE A 549 12.70 -25.75 -6.07
C ILE A 549 11.59 -24.79 -6.49
N ILE A 550 11.06 -24.03 -5.54
CA ILE A 550 9.94 -23.11 -5.79
C ILE A 550 10.48 -21.69 -5.81
N GLY A 551 10.34 -21.04 -6.97
CA GLY A 551 10.91 -19.73 -7.25
C GLY A 551 11.89 -19.72 -8.42
N GLY A 552 11.95 -18.58 -9.11
CA GLY A 552 12.87 -18.37 -10.23
C GLY A 552 14.34 -18.25 -9.80
N GLU A 553 15.26 -18.19 -10.75
CA GLU A 553 16.70 -18.10 -10.47
C GLU A 553 17.10 -16.82 -9.72
N GLY A 554 16.32 -15.73 -9.88
CA GLY A 554 16.49 -14.52 -9.08
C GLY A 554 16.13 -14.68 -7.59
N ALA A 555 15.34 -15.70 -7.23
CA ALA A 555 15.03 -16.03 -5.84
C ALA A 555 15.93 -17.15 -5.30
N LEU A 556 16.20 -18.17 -6.12
CA LEU A 556 17.05 -19.31 -5.81
C LEU A 556 17.90 -19.62 -7.04
N SER A 557 19.15 -19.18 -7.02
CA SER A 557 20.07 -19.27 -8.16
C SER A 557 20.26 -20.72 -8.65
N LYS A 558 20.84 -20.85 -9.85
CA LYS A 558 21.19 -22.16 -10.41
C LYS A 558 22.12 -22.97 -9.51
N ASN A 559 23.00 -22.30 -8.75
CA ASN A 559 23.94 -22.96 -7.83
C ASN A 559 23.23 -23.82 -6.77
N ILE A 560 22.01 -23.46 -6.36
CA ILE A 560 21.21 -24.29 -5.45
C ILE A 560 20.98 -25.69 -6.05
N GLU A 561 20.67 -25.79 -7.34
CA GLU A 561 20.49 -27.08 -8.03
C GLU A 561 21.79 -27.87 -8.07
N ASP A 562 22.90 -27.19 -8.34
CA ASP A 562 24.22 -27.82 -8.43
C ASP A 562 24.66 -28.36 -7.07
N GLU A 563 24.41 -27.64 -5.99
CA GLU A 563 24.67 -28.13 -4.63
C GLU A 563 23.80 -29.33 -4.28
N VAL A 564 22.51 -29.33 -4.64
CA VAL A 564 21.63 -30.52 -4.45
C VAL A 564 22.21 -31.74 -5.17
N LYS A 565 22.60 -31.60 -6.44
CA LYS A 565 23.19 -32.71 -7.23
C LYS A 565 24.51 -33.20 -6.65
N LYS A 566 25.33 -32.29 -6.10
CA LYS A 566 26.59 -32.66 -5.42
C LYS A 566 26.33 -33.46 -4.13
N ILE A 567 25.28 -33.12 -3.39
CA ILE A 567 24.94 -33.80 -2.13
C ILE A 567 24.29 -35.17 -2.39
N HIS A 568 23.36 -35.24 -3.34
CA HIS A 568 22.66 -36.49 -3.68
C HIS A 568 22.26 -36.48 -5.17
N SER A 569 23.15 -37.00 -6.02
CA SER A 569 23.04 -36.97 -7.49
C SER A 569 21.83 -37.73 -8.04
N SER A 570 21.31 -38.72 -7.30
CA SER A 570 20.13 -39.50 -7.69
C SER A 570 18.80 -38.75 -7.50
N SER A 571 18.82 -37.57 -6.87
CA SER A 571 17.59 -36.78 -6.68
C SER A 571 17.12 -36.19 -8.00
N LYS A 572 15.86 -36.44 -8.38
CA LYS A 572 15.22 -35.67 -9.44
C LYS A 572 15.07 -34.21 -8.99
N ILE A 573 15.39 -33.24 -9.83
CA ILE A 573 15.20 -31.82 -9.50
C ILE A 573 14.08 -31.24 -10.38
N THR A 574 13.07 -30.67 -9.73
CA THR A 574 11.94 -30.01 -10.41
C THR A 574 11.83 -28.57 -9.92
N ARG A 575 12.04 -27.61 -10.82
CA ARG A 575 11.83 -26.18 -10.52
C ARG A 575 10.45 -25.72 -10.98
N LEU A 576 9.68 -25.15 -10.07
CA LEU A 576 8.39 -24.53 -10.35
C LEU A 576 8.49 -23.02 -10.08
N SER A 577 8.41 -22.22 -11.14
CA SER A 577 8.58 -20.76 -11.05
C SER A 577 7.79 -20.03 -12.12
N GLY A 578 7.27 -18.85 -11.78
CA GLY A 578 6.64 -17.92 -12.70
C GLY A 578 7.41 -16.60 -12.80
N LYS A 579 6.93 -15.69 -13.67
CA LYS A 579 7.47 -14.32 -13.77
C LYS A 579 7.22 -13.51 -12.51
N ASP A 580 6.18 -13.86 -11.75
CA ASP A 580 5.82 -13.28 -10.48
C ASP A 580 5.29 -14.35 -9.50
N ARG A 581 4.98 -13.93 -8.27
CA ARG A 581 4.46 -14.78 -7.20
C ARG A 581 3.13 -15.47 -7.55
N TYR A 582 2.31 -14.84 -8.37
CA TYR A 582 0.98 -15.35 -8.71
C TYR A 582 1.09 -16.44 -9.77
N GLU A 583 2.00 -16.27 -10.74
CA GLU A 583 2.31 -17.30 -11.72
C GLU A 583 3.06 -18.49 -11.09
N THR A 584 4.00 -18.25 -10.15
CA THR A 584 4.59 -19.34 -9.36
C THR A 584 3.49 -20.11 -8.61
N SER A 585 2.61 -19.40 -7.90
CA SER A 585 1.48 -20.02 -7.19
C SER A 585 0.58 -20.85 -8.12
N LEU A 586 0.24 -20.33 -9.30
CA LEU A 586 -0.53 -21.08 -10.30
C LEU A 586 0.21 -22.33 -10.80
N LYS A 587 1.52 -22.24 -11.06
CA LYS A 587 2.31 -23.39 -11.53
C LYS A 587 2.41 -24.47 -10.46
N VAL A 588 2.61 -24.09 -9.20
CA VAL A 588 2.62 -25.01 -8.06
C VAL A 588 1.26 -25.71 -7.94
N ASN A 589 0.17 -24.96 -7.89
CA ASN A 589 -1.17 -25.55 -7.74
C ASN A 589 -1.60 -26.40 -8.96
N LYS A 590 -1.15 -26.05 -10.18
CA LYS A 590 -1.34 -26.90 -11.38
C LYS A 590 -0.54 -28.19 -11.33
N TYR A 591 0.68 -28.16 -10.79
CA TYR A 591 1.57 -29.31 -10.74
C TYR A 591 1.08 -30.36 -9.75
N PHE A 592 0.68 -29.94 -8.55
CA PHE A 592 0.23 -30.86 -7.49
C PHE A 592 -1.25 -31.26 -7.61
N ASP A 593 -2.05 -30.49 -8.34
CA ASP A 593 -3.46 -30.76 -8.72
C ASP A 593 -4.47 -31.00 -7.56
N ASN A 594 -4.26 -30.39 -6.38
CA ASN A 594 -5.17 -30.48 -5.24
C ASN A 594 -6.32 -29.43 -5.31
N ASN A 595 -7.01 -29.40 -6.45
CA ASN A 595 -7.80 -28.23 -6.88
C ASN A 595 -9.32 -28.36 -6.68
N GLU A 596 -9.79 -29.37 -5.93
CA GLU A 596 -11.21 -29.57 -5.64
C GLU A 596 -11.77 -28.46 -4.74
N THR A 597 -11.03 -28.12 -3.68
CA THR A 597 -11.25 -26.89 -2.90
C THR A 597 -10.06 -25.98 -3.13
N VAL A 598 -10.31 -24.71 -3.48
CA VAL A 598 -9.26 -23.71 -3.69
C VAL A 598 -9.40 -22.62 -2.65
N ILE A 599 -8.44 -22.55 -1.74
CA ILE A 599 -8.30 -21.45 -0.80
C ILE A 599 -7.55 -20.33 -1.50
N MET A 600 -8.15 -19.15 -1.55
CA MET A 600 -7.52 -17.96 -2.10
C MET A 600 -7.16 -16.97 -0.99
N ALA A 601 -5.91 -16.54 -0.99
CA ALA A 601 -5.42 -15.53 -0.08
C ALA A 601 -4.61 -14.49 -0.85
N SER A 602 -4.42 -13.31 -0.26
CA SER A 602 -3.62 -12.27 -0.88
C SER A 602 -2.18 -12.75 -1.12
N GLY A 603 -1.67 -12.56 -2.33
CA GLY A 603 -0.24 -12.72 -2.57
C GLY A 603 0.58 -11.54 -2.07
N ILE A 604 -0.05 -10.45 -1.63
CA ILE A 604 0.61 -9.21 -1.21
C ILE A 604 0.89 -9.20 0.29
N ASN A 605 0.01 -9.81 1.10
CA ASN A 605 0.16 -9.91 2.55
C ASN A 605 0.05 -11.38 2.99
N TYR A 606 0.80 -11.78 4.01
CA TYR A 606 0.99 -13.20 4.37
C TYR A 606 0.16 -13.75 5.54
N PRO A 607 -0.31 -12.99 6.55
CA PRO A 607 -0.87 -13.58 7.78
C PRO A 607 -2.11 -14.49 7.56
N ASP A 608 -3.01 -14.06 6.68
CA ASP A 608 -4.22 -14.83 6.33
C ASP A 608 -3.85 -16.10 5.53
N ALA A 609 -2.86 -16.00 4.63
CA ALA A 609 -2.34 -17.13 3.86
C ALA A 609 -1.53 -18.10 4.74
N LEU A 610 -0.82 -17.59 5.75
CA LEU A 610 -0.02 -18.38 6.69
C LEU A 610 -0.93 -19.23 7.57
N SER A 611 -1.90 -18.62 8.25
CA SER A 611 -2.93 -19.35 8.99
C SER A 611 -3.80 -20.21 8.06
N GLY A 612 -4.11 -19.70 6.87
CA GLY A 612 -4.81 -20.41 5.81
C GLY A 612 -4.12 -21.65 5.28
N SER A 613 -2.79 -21.71 5.30
CA SER A 613 -2.03 -22.88 4.85
C SER A 613 -2.33 -24.11 5.69
N ALA A 614 -2.58 -23.92 6.99
CA ALA A 614 -3.01 -24.97 7.91
C ALA A 614 -4.38 -25.54 7.49
N LEU A 615 -5.34 -24.65 7.19
CA LEU A 615 -6.67 -25.05 6.73
C LEU A 615 -6.61 -25.72 5.36
N ALA A 616 -5.77 -25.21 4.44
CA ALA A 616 -5.56 -25.82 3.13
C ALA A 616 -5.04 -27.26 3.28
N GLY A 617 -4.05 -27.46 4.16
CA GLY A 617 -3.57 -28.79 4.53
C GLY A 617 -4.68 -29.68 5.11
N LYS A 618 -5.49 -29.16 6.05
CA LYS A 618 -6.61 -29.90 6.67
C LYS A 618 -7.62 -30.37 5.63
N LEU A 619 -8.07 -29.47 4.76
CA LEU A 619 -9.11 -29.72 3.74
C LEU A 619 -8.59 -30.45 2.50
N ASN A 620 -7.29 -30.78 2.44
CA ASN A 620 -6.66 -31.30 1.22
C ASN A 620 -6.86 -30.36 0.01
N ALA A 621 -6.84 -29.05 0.30
CA ALA A 621 -7.15 -27.98 -0.62
C ALA A 621 -5.89 -27.29 -1.14
N SER A 622 -6.02 -26.62 -2.27
CA SER A 622 -5.00 -25.74 -2.82
C SER A 622 -4.96 -24.40 -2.09
N LEU A 623 -3.77 -23.80 -1.95
CA LEU A 623 -3.60 -22.41 -1.52
C LEU A 623 -3.10 -21.59 -2.71
N LEU A 624 -3.99 -20.79 -3.28
CA LEU A 624 -3.72 -19.96 -4.45
C LEU A 624 -3.56 -18.49 -4.03
N LEU A 625 -2.38 -17.94 -4.33
CA LEU A 625 -2.12 -16.52 -4.09
C LEU A 625 -2.75 -15.68 -5.20
N ILE A 626 -3.52 -14.67 -4.80
CA ILE A 626 -4.24 -13.81 -5.74
C ILE A 626 -3.81 -12.34 -5.62
N ASN A 627 -3.81 -11.65 -6.76
CA ASN A 627 -3.72 -10.20 -6.82
C ASN A 627 -5.14 -9.67 -7.03
N ALA A 628 -5.65 -8.85 -6.11
CA ALA A 628 -6.98 -8.26 -6.25
C ALA A 628 -7.19 -7.50 -7.57
N GLY A 629 -6.11 -7.01 -8.21
CA GLY A 629 -6.15 -6.31 -9.50
C GLY A 629 -5.89 -7.18 -10.74
N SER A 630 -5.52 -8.46 -10.59
CA SER A 630 -5.29 -9.36 -11.72
C SER A 630 -5.66 -10.79 -11.32
N LEU A 631 -6.91 -11.16 -11.63
CA LEU A 631 -7.51 -12.45 -11.27
C LEU A 631 -7.72 -13.36 -12.47
N ASN A 632 -7.52 -12.90 -13.71
CA ASN A 632 -7.95 -13.63 -14.90
C ASN A 632 -7.37 -15.05 -14.97
N ASN A 633 -6.10 -15.23 -14.59
CA ASN A 633 -5.46 -16.54 -14.61
C ASN A 633 -5.92 -17.43 -13.45
N GLN A 634 -6.22 -16.84 -12.30
CA GLN A 634 -6.76 -17.50 -11.11
C GLN A 634 -8.20 -17.94 -11.33
N ILE A 635 -9.03 -17.08 -11.95
CA ILE A 635 -10.39 -17.39 -12.38
C ILE A 635 -10.37 -18.51 -13.42
N LYS A 636 -9.53 -18.42 -14.46
CA LYS A 636 -9.34 -19.51 -15.43
C LYS A 636 -8.91 -20.82 -14.77
N PHE A 637 -8.17 -20.74 -13.67
CA PHE A 637 -7.72 -21.90 -12.93
C PHE A 637 -8.87 -22.58 -12.13
N ILE A 638 -9.72 -21.79 -11.47
CA ILE A 638 -10.88 -22.32 -10.73
C ILE A 638 -12.09 -22.67 -11.60
N ASN A 639 -12.17 -22.12 -12.82
CA ASN A 639 -13.25 -22.44 -13.77
C ASN A 639 -13.08 -23.81 -14.44
N LYS A 640 -12.18 -24.65 -13.92
CA LYS A 640 -12.04 -26.04 -14.36
C LYS A 640 -13.09 -26.91 -13.66
N GLU A 641 -13.59 -27.93 -14.36
CA GLU A 641 -14.61 -28.86 -13.86
C GLU A 641 -14.28 -29.55 -12.53
N LYS A 642 -13.00 -29.57 -12.12
CA LYS A 642 -12.55 -30.18 -10.86
C LYS A 642 -12.79 -29.31 -9.62
N THR A 643 -12.85 -27.99 -9.73
CA THR A 643 -13.03 -27.11 -8.56
C THR A 643 -14.50 -27.05 -8.17
N LYS A 644 -14.79 -27.35 -6.90
CA LYS A 644 -16.14 -27.40 -6.33
C LYS A 644 -16.41 -26.29 -5.33
N GLU A 645 -15.36 -25.83 -4.65
CA GLU A 645 -15.47 -24.80 -3.62
C GLU A 645 -14.28 -23.82 -3.68
N VAL A 646 -14.56 -22.54 -3.48
CA VAL A 646 -13.55 -21.49 -3.30
C VAL A 646 -13.71 -20.85 -1.94
N ILE A 647 -12.63 -20.80 -1.16
CA ILE A 647 -12.60 -20.16 0.16
C ILE A 647 -11.67 -18.95 0.12
N LEU A 648 -12.23 -17.75 0.28
CA LEU A 648 -11.47 -16.51 0.37
C LEU A 648 -11.02 -16.27 1.81
N LEU A 649 -9.73 -16.02 2.02
CA LEU A 649 -9.17 -15.67 3.32
C LEU A 649 -8.84 -14.19 3.41
N GLY A 650 -9.36 -13.55 4.46
CA GLY A 650 -9.11 -12.15 4.76
C GLY A 650 -10.31 -11.24 4.52
N GLY A 651 -10.28 -10.11 5.22
CA GLY A 651 -11.30 -9.08 5.15
C GLY A 651 -11.38 -8.39 3.77
N GLU A 652 -12.38 -7.55 3.60
CA GLU A 652 -12.58 -6.80 2.34
C GLU A 652 -11.46 -5.80 2.05
N GLY A 653 -10.72 -5.36 3.08
CA GLY A 653 -9.52 -4.53 2.91
C GLY A 653 -8.36 -5.25 2.23
N VAL A 654 -8.34 -6.59 2.23
CA VAL A 654 -7.27 -7.41 1.64
C VAL A 654 -7.77 -8.12 0.36
N LEU A 655 -9.00 -8.64 0.39
CA LEU A 655 -9.70 -9.22 -0.76
C LEU A 655 -11.06 -8.53 -0.92
N SER A 656 -11.18 -7.52 -1.79
CA SER A 656 -12.39 -6.69 -1.87
C SER A 656 -13.67 -7.47 -2.20
N LYS A 657 -14.84 -6.89 -1.90
CA LYS A 657 -16.12 -7.46 -2.33
C LYS A 657 -16.21 -7.60 -3.86
N LYS A 658 -15.55 -6.72 -4.63
CA LYS A 658 -15.43 -6.84 -6.10
C LYS A 658 -14.65 -8.09 -6.51
N VAL A 659 -13.55 -8.41 -5.81
CA VAL A 659 -12.79 -9.67 -6.05
C VAL A 659 -13.70 -10.88 -5.81
N GLU A 660 -14.40 -10.90 -4.69
CA GLU A 660 -15.35 -11.97 -4.35
C GLU A 660 -16.47 -12.08 -5.39
N ASN A 661 -17.06 -10.98 -5.80
CA ASN A 661 -18.14 -10.97 -6.80
C ASN A 661 -17.63 -11.41 -8.18
N SER A 662 -16.41 -11.02 -8.58
CA SER A 662 -15.80 -11.50 -9.83
C SER A 662 -15.58 -13.01 -9.82
N ILE A 663 -15.18 -13.56 -8.67
CA ILE A 663 -15.04 -15.01 -8.48
C ILE A 663 -16.42 -15.68 -8.53
N LYS A 664 -17.39 -15.22 -7.73
CA LYS A 664 -18.78 -15.72 -7.69
C LYS A 664 -19.51 -15.68 -9.04
N LYS A 665 -19.20 -14.69 -9.89
CA LYS A 665 -19.79 -14.56 -11.21
C LYS A 665 -19.17 -15.54 -12.22
N SER A 666 -17.90 -15.86 -12.04
CA SER A 666 -17.13 -16.64 -13.01
C SER A 666 -17.12 -18.14 -12.71
N PHE A 667 -17.36 -18.52 -11.45
CA PHE A 667 -17.33 -19.86 -10.88
C PHE A 667 -18.66 -20.17 -10.18
#